data_AF-A0A067QU79-F1
#
_entry.id   AF-A0A067QU79-F1
#
_cell.length_a   1.000
_cell.length_b   1.000
_cell.length_c   1.000
_cell.angle_alpha   90.00
_cell.angle_beta   90.00
_cell.angle_gamma   90.00
#
_symmetry.space_group_name_H-M   'P 1'
#
loop_
_entity.id
_entity.type
_entity.pdbx_description
1 polymer ?
#
loop_
_entity_poly.entity_id
_entity_poly.type
_entity_poly.pdbx_seq_one_letter_code
_entity_poly.pdbx_strand_id
1 'polypeptide(L)'
;MAAHSFIGTWEVVGCISQSGNTEKTGIEGTLFCLDESGDVIWTVPEETEAIPLFSCETYEIYSTSLSGVVIRFGAYAGHVIDFRVDHPEPQDVMLLTCEGWYDLHCKRVVASEPEPPVDSPFSLLPALEDGYFSDLSIMASNNKQFPVHTCILRLSAPELDWSHQPPPLSGLPEDVLGTILHFLYAECLPTNLGEQTARHCIAAATSLPGLERLVRMCELYLKNMALKQQIIGFVSDMHACASQIIDHFSTKTSAGEHSADSLNSNPAKLCFVVKQSVREAAVAGVKLLLLCDLFTKRKAELSREERHEIIRYAKSRLPVFMSQLLRFLQGVKSTFSSMSPSQRQEVATYLVPEIETILDTVSALAVELKSALEQIILTLSPSEGCRSQKGNVGEVLGKSLKNVLHIRELSKLRSVHQRITFSLVHLLQKKESFSDMTSANKVRSVARNLEQLIEELPIFLLRLEEVTAALDDKLEWREFKFCFKVGTSKVSGVLQKLLTHSSTLQDVLVQLCDLVQRDTFTQSLFTLGLLDPAQYGGSAGENNRNGKSHTHSTPKQHGYKLNLVESLCIPPMSRTSLLSKSAIQLLSSGQATDMVFEVVASQEPPDCVIDHTQSQAVEASPADQQEGEEVCSIQAHRVIVAARCDWFRRALLSGMREAIDRKIVIHDTSPFLFSTFLNYLYSGQLETKDLSVDQLADLMLLSDRYEVDSLKQACEQGLKRHIDEDSVLYFLSMGDQFNAKLLRSACLNFIFLNPDIIDSDLFEELPQNLQAEIYDLVIWAKPRKSQTTEKLLPFPECPSPETPTSVSSSLADIEEMASNIHINSREVEASDSSSLEELPLTQDSARLERCLVLLRDIIGEQVSREELVQVVLAADYDINRALNFYYSS
;
A
#
# COMPACT_ATOMS: atom_id res chain seq x y z
N MET A 1 -17.76 0.41 2.54
CA MET A 1 -18.33 -0.40 3.64
C MET A 1 -18.20 -1.90 3.37
N ALA A 2 -18.95 -2.49 2.43
CA ALA A 2 -18.98 -3.96 2.17
C ALA A 2 -17.62 -4.68 1.98
N ALA A 3 -16.51 -3.97 1.69
CA ALA A 3 -15.18 -4.58 1.58
C ALA A 3 -14.54 -5.00 2.92
N HIS A 4 -15.06 -4.57 4.08
CA HIS A 4 -14.49 -4.94 5.39
C HIS A 4 -14.94 -6.30 5.92
N SER A 5 -16.15 -6.77 5.59
CA SER A 5 -16.67 -8.08 6.03
C SER A 5 -15.77 -9.24 5.57
N PHE A 6 -15.15 -9.11 4.40
CA PHE A 6 -14.25 -10.11 3.81
C PHE A 6 -12.84 -10.14 4.43
N ILE A 7 -12.44 -9.14 5.21
CA ILE A 7 -11.08 -9.04 5.78
C ILE A 7 -10.90 -10.09 6.88
N GLY A 8 -9.69 -10.66 6.95
CA GLY A 8 -9.30 -11.65 7.96
C GLY A 8 -8.82 -12.98 7.35
N THR A 9 -8.63 -13.97 8.22
CA THR A 9 -8.15 -15.30 7.86
C THR A 9 -9.32 -16.25 7.60
N TRP A 10 -9.25 -16.99 6.49
CA TRP A 10 -10.24 -17.95 6.04
C TRP A 10 -9.59 -19.31 5.80
N GLU A 11 -10.23 -20.39 6.27
CA GLU A 11 -9.85 -21.78 6.02
C GLU A 11 -10.69 -22.35 4.88
N VAL A 12 -10.06 -23.02 3.92
CA VAL A 12 -10.78 -23.88 2.95
C VAL A 12 -11.14 -25.19 3.66
N VAL A 13 -12.41 -25.36 4.00
CA VAL A 13 -12.91 -26.54 4.75
C VAL A 13 -13.31 -27.68 3.81
N GLY A 14 -13.66 -27.37 2.55
CA GLY A 14 -14.00 -28.35 1.54
C GLY A 14 -14.08 -27.76 0.14
N CYS A 15 -13.93 -28.61 -0.86
CA CYS A 15 -14.08 -28.26 -2.28
C CYS A 15 -15.17 -29.14 -2.90
N ILE A 16 -16.28 -28.52 -3.32
CA ILE A 16 -17.44 -29.21 -3.90
C ILE A 16 -17.27 -29.25 -5.42
N SER A 17 -17.48 -30.44 -6.00
CA SER A 17 -17.46 -30.63 -7.45
C SER A 17 -18.87 -30.56 -8.05
N GLN A 18 -18.99 -30.27 -9.36
CA GLN A 18 -20.28 -30.12 -10.04
C GLN A 18 -21.20 -31.35 -10.00
N SER A 19 -20.71 -32.53 -9.58
CA SER A 19 -21.53 -33.72 -9.35
C SER A 19 -22.27 -33.73 -8.01
N GLY A 20 -22.01 -32.74 -7.13
CA GLY A 20 -22.54 -32.68 -5.77
C GLY A 20 -21.79 -33.54 -4.74
N ASN A 21 -20.73 -34.24 -5.15
CA ASN A 21 -19.87 -34.98 -4.23
C ASN A 21 -18.87 -34.03 -3.53
N THR A 22 -18.87 -34.08 -2.20
CA THR A 22 -17.79 -33.55 -1.35
C THR A 22 -16.69 -34.60 -1.21
N GLU A 23 -15.64 -34.51 -2.01
CA GLU A 23 -14.49 -35.43 -1.98
C GLU A 23 -13.31 -34.72 -1.31
N LYS A 24 -12.51 -35.44 -0.50
CA LYS A 24 -11.30 -34.85 0.10
C LYS A 24 -10.26 -34.60 -0.99
N THR A 25 -9.91 -33.35 -1.21
CA THR A 25 -9.08 -32.91 -2.34
C THR A 25 -7.60 -32.80 -2.00
N GLY A 26 -7.23 -32.72 -0.72
CA GLY A 26 -5.87 -32.39 -0.28
C GLY A 26 -5.58 -30.88 -0.29
N ILE A 27 -6.64 -30.07 -0.36
CA ILE A 27 -6.59 -28.60 -0.22
C ILE A 27 -7.23 -28.16 1.11
N GLU A 28 -8.01 -29.05 1.74
CA GLU A 28 -8.66 -28.79 3.02
C GLU A 28 -7.62 -28.44 4.10
N GLY A 29 -7.87 -27.37 4.87
CA GLY A 29 -6.90 -26.81 5.82
C GLY A 29 -5.93 -25.79 5.22
N THR A 30 -6.03 -25.48 3.91
CA THR A 30 -5.37 -24.29 3.34
C THR A 30 -5.99 -23.03 3.92
N LEU A 31 -5.18 -22.17 4.55
CA LEU A 31 -5.64 -20.86 5.02
C LEU A 31 -5.25 -19.77 4.02
N PHE A 32 -6.07 -18.73 3.94
CA PHE A 32 -5.74 -17.48 3.26
C PHE A 32 -6.15 -16.27 4.08
N CYS A 33 -5.25 -15.30 4.21
CA CYS A 33 -5.50 -14.02 4.87
C CYS A 33 -5.79 -12.96 3.81
N LEU A 34 -6.96 -12.33 3.90
CA LEU A 34 -7.38 -11.17 3.10
C LEU A 34 -7.18 -9.91 3.92
N ASP A 35 -6.21 -9.07 3.57
CA ASP A 35 -5.89 -7.87 4.36
C ASP A 35 -6.45 -6.56 3.80
N GLU A 36 -6.55 -5.56 4.69
CA GLU A 36 -7.13 -4.24 4.40
C GLU A 36 -6.46 -3.52 3.22
N SER A 37 -5.17 -3.79 3.01
CA SER A 37 -4.41 -3.17 1.92
C SER A 37 -4.78 -3.74 0.55
N GLY A 38 -5.40 -4.93 0.48
CA GLY A 38 -5.66 -5.66 -0.75
C GLY A 38 -4.56 -6.63 -1.19
N ASP A 39 -3.72 -7.14 -0.27
CA ASP A 39 -2.92 -8.35 -0.54
C ASP A 39 -3.66 -9.60 -0.07
N VAL A 40 -3.27 -10.76 -0.61
CA VAL A 40 -3.63 -12.07 -0.06
C VAL A 40 -2.36 -12.84 0.27
N ILE A 41 -2.36 -13.52 1.41
CA ILE A 41 -1.30 -14.42 1.86
C ILE A 41 -1.90 -15.81 2.00
N TRP A 42 -1.27 -16.83 1.41
CA TRP A 42 -1.70 -18.22 1.48
C TRP A 42 -0.76 -19.03 2.37
N THR A 43 -1.31 -19.85 3.27
CA THR A 43 -0.56 -20.89 3.98
C THR A 43 -1.15 -22.25 3.59
N VAL A 44 -0.41 -22.99 2.78
CA VAL A 44 -0.82 -24.26 2.15
C VAL A 44 -0.11 -25.41 2.87
N PRO A 45 -0.78 -26.55 3.14
CA PRO A 45 -0.12 -27.75 3.69
C PRO A 45 1.02 -28.26 2.79
N GLU A 46 2.07 -28.83 3.39
CA GLU A 46 3.28 -29.29 2.66
C GLU A 46 3.01 -30.43 1.64
N GLU A 47 1.88 -31.13 1.77
CA GLU A 47 1.50 -32.25 0.89
C GLU A 47 0.73 -31.82 -0.38
N THR A 48 0.35 -30.54 -0.53
CA THR A 48 -0.49 -30.07 -1.63
C THR A 48 0.33 -29.67 -2.88
N GLU A 49 -0.03 -30.17 -4.08
CA GLU A 49 0.60 -29.73 -5.34
C GLU A 49 0.46 -28.20 -5.54
N ALA A 50 1.45 -27.56 -6.18
CA ALA A 50 1.41 -26.12 -6.47
C ALA A 50 0.25 -25.75 -7.44
N ILE A 51 -0.85 -25.20 -6.90
CA ILE A 51 -2.03 -24.73 -7.65
C ILE A 51 -1.86 -23.24 -8.02
N PRO A 52 -2.22 -22.81 -9.25
CA PRO A 52 -2.14 -21.41 -9.69
C PRO A 52 -2.78 -20.37 -8.76
N LEU A 53 -3.84 -20.74 -8.04
CA LEU A 53 -4.57 -19.87 -7.11
C LEU A 53 -3.69 -19.38 -5.95
N PHE A 54 -2.92 -20.28 -5.34
CA PHE A 54 -2.08 -19.97 -4.17
C PHE A 54 -0.84 -19.12 -4.51
N SER A 55 -0.67 -18.80 -5.79
CA SER A 55 0.38 -17.90 -6.31
C SER A 55 -0.16 -16.49 -6.65
N CYS A 56 -1.43 -16.20 -6.34
CA CYS A 56 -1.97 -14.84 -6.31
C CYS A 56 -1.55 -14.12 -5.02
N GLU A 57 -1.32 -12.80 -5.09
CA GLU A 57 -0.80 -11.95 -4.01
C GLU A 57 -1.57 -10.63 -3.83
N THR A 58 -2.68 -10.45 -4.54
CA THR A 58 -3.54 -9.29 -4.41
C THR A 58 -4.96 -9.67 -4.76
N TYR A 59 -5.91 -9.03 -4.08
CA TYR A 59 -7.32 -9.24 -4.32
C TYR A 59 -8.07 -7.91 -4.42
N GLU A 60 -9.14 -7.95 -5.20
CA GLU A 60 -10.07 -6.86 -5.44
C GLU A 60 -11.49 -7.40 -5.20
N ILE A 61 -12.35 -6.59 -4.59
CA ILE A 61 -13.76 -6.95 -4.38
C ILE A 61 -14.60 -5.88 -5.05
N TYR A 62 -15.51 -6.31 -5.93
CA TYR A 62 -16.47 -5.41 -6.57
C TYR A 62 -17.87 -6.02 -6.55
N SER A 63 -18.87 -5.15 -6.46
CA SER A 63 -20.28 -5.53 -6.56
C SER A 63 -20.77 -5.31 -7.99
N THR A 64 -21.63 -6.19 -8.47
CA THR A 64 -22.26 -6.12 -9.78
C THR A 64 -23.78 -6.14 -9.65
N SER A 65 -24.46 -5.21 -10.34
CA SER A 65 -25.92 -5.07 -10.32
C SER A 65 -26.70 -6.28 -10.86
N LEU A 66 -26.02 -7.25 -11.49
CA LEU A 66 -26.62 -8.42 -12.13
C LEU A 66 -26.08 -9.77 -11.60
N SER A 67 -24.96 -9.79 -10.87
CA SER A 67 -24.28 -11.05 -10.51
C SER A 67 -23.70 -11.10 -9.09
N GLY A 68 -24.07 -10.13 -8.23
CA GLY A 68 -23.66 -10.11 -6.82
C GLY A 68 -22.23 -9.62 -6.60
N VAL A 69 -21.63 -10.04 -5.49
CA VAL A 69 -20.24 -9.71 -5.14
C VAL A 69 -19.28 -10.71 -5.78
N VAL A 70 -18.18 -10.20 -6.34
CA VAL A 70 -17.11 -10.99 -6.96
C VAL A 70 -15.81 -10.67 -6.24
N ILE A 71 -15.10 -11.70 -5.78
CA ILE A 71 -13.72 -11.59 -5.29
C ILE A 71 -12.80 -12.01 -6.43
N ARG A 72 -11.89 -11.10 -6.77
CA ARG A 72 -10.95 -11.24 -7.86
C ARG A 72 -9.55 -11.45 -7.30
N PHE A 73 -8.90 -12.57 -7.64
CA PHE A 73 -7.53 -12.87 -7.24
C PHE A 73 -6.55 -12.65 -8.40
N GLY A 74 -5.42 -11.99 -8.11
CA GLY A 74 -4.32 -11.76 -9.06
C GLY A 74 -2.95 -11.73 -8.37
N ALA A 75 -1.83 -11.73 -9.07
CA ALA A 75 -1.67 -11.76 -10.52
C ALA A 75 -0.75 -12.91 -10.93
N TYR A 76 -1.28 -14.13 -11.03
CA TYR A 76 -0.52 -15.32 -11.44
C TYR A 76 -0.18 -15.26 -12.93
N ALA A 77 1.08 -15.01 -13.29
CA ALA A 77 1.57 -14.93 -14.68
C ALA A 77 0.73 -14.02 -15.59
N GLY A 78 0.25 -12.89 -15.06
CA GLY A 78 -0.65 -11.95 -15.74
C GLY A 78 -2.12 -12.36 -15.82
N HIS A 79 -2.50 -13.53 -15.30
CA HIS A 79 -3.89 -13.95 -15.18
C HIS A 79 -4.55 -13.40 -13.91
N VAL A 80 -5.88 -13.47 -13.97
CA VAL A 80 -6.83 -13.04 -12.96
C VAL A 80 -7.88 -14.15 -12.88
N ILE A 81 -8.22 -14.55 -11.65
CA ILE A 81 -9.20 -15.60 -11.35
C ILE A 81 -10.32 -14.93 -10.55
N ASP A 82 -11.53 -14.92 -11.13
CA ASP A 82 -12.70 -14.29 -10.54
C ASP A 82 -13.57 -15.39 -9.88
N PHE A 83 -13.96 -15.18 -8.62
CA PHE A 83 -14.87 -16.05 -7.88
C PHE A 83 -16.12 -15.27 -7.50
N ARG A 84 -17.30 -15.83 -7.75
CA ARG A 84 -18.56 -15.27 -7.26
C ARG A 84 -18.76 -15.69 -5.81
N VAL A 85 -19.26 -14.78 -4.98
CA VAL A 85 -19.65 -15.06 -3.60
C VAL A 85 -21.15 -15.31 -3.52
N ASP A 86 -21.55 -16.24 -2.66
CA ASP A 86 -22.95 -16.50 -2.28
C ASP A 86 -23.60 -15.33 -1.51
N HIS A 87 -22.87 -14.75 -0.55
CA HIS A 87 -23.36 -13.71 0.34
C HIS A 87 -22.50 -12.44 0.28
N PRO A 88 -23.11 -11.22 0.25
CA PRO A 88 -22.38 -9.97 0.10
C PRO A 88 -21.64 -9.53 1.38
N GLU A 89 -22.03 -10.07 2.54
CA GLU A 89 -21.40 -9.80 3.84
C GLU A 89 -21.30 -11.11 4.63
N PRO A 90 -20.31 -11.98 4.33
CA PRO A 90 -20.17 -13.27 4.99
C PRO A 90 -19.69 -13.09 6.44
N GLN A 91 -20.45 -13.63 7.40
CA GLN A 91 -20.06 -13.66 8.81
C GLN A 91 -18.99 -14.75 9.02
N ASP A 92 -19.38 -16.01 9.28
CA ASP A 92 -18.43 -17.10 9.56
C ASP A 92 -18.17 -18.05 8.38
N VAL A 93 -18.95 -17.97 7.29
CA VAL A 93 -18.87 -18.86 6.13
C VAL A 93 -19.00 -18.05 4.85
N MET A 94 -18.26 -18.45 3.81
CA MET A 94 -18.22 -17.84 2.49
C MET A 94 -18.05 -18.93 1.43
N LEU A 95 -18.97 -19.01 0.47
CA LEU A 95 -18.83 -19.92 -0.68
C LEU A 95 -18.21 -19.18 -1.87
N LEU A 96 -17.09 -19.68 -2.38
CA LEU A 96 -16.41 -19.11 -3.55
C LEU A 96 -16.61 -20.00 -4.78
N THR A 97 -17.54 -19.62 -5.65
CA THR A 97 -17.82 -20.29 -6.92
C THR A 97 -16.86 -19.81 -8.01
N CYS A 98 -15.99 -20.70 -8.50
CA CYS A 98 -15.15 -20.45 -9.67
C CYS A 98 -15.86 -20.90 -10.95
N GLU A 99 -15.91 -20.04 -11.98
CA GLU A 99 -16.72 -20.14 -13.22
C GLU A 99 -16.99 -21.57 -13.78
N GLY A 100 -17.93 -22.29 -13.17
CA GLY A 100 -18.34 -23.63 -13.59
C GLY A 100 -17.32 -24.75 -13.37
N TRP A 101 -16.41 -24.66 -12.39
CA TRP A 101 -15.44 -25.75 -12.11
C TRP A 101 -15.69 -26.40 -10.74
N TYR A 102 -15.51 -25.64 -9.66
CA TYR A 102 -15.63 -26.10 -8.27
C TYR A 102 -16.04 -24.94 -7.36
N ASP A 103 -16.73 -25.26 -6.27
CA ASP A 103 -17.07 -24.31 -5.22
C ASP A 103 -16.18 -24.55 -3.99
N LEU A 104 -15.44 -23.53 -3.55
CA LEU A 104 -14.61 -23.60 -2.34
C LEU A 104 -15.43 -23.14 -1.14
N HIS A 105 -15.71 -24.05 -0.21
CA HIS A 105 -16.41 -23.75 1.03
C HIS A 105 -15.42 -23.24 2.08
N CYS A 106 -15.39 -21.92 2.25
CA CYS A 106 -14.47 -21.25 3.16
C CYS A 106 -15.16 -20.93 4.49
N LYS A 107 -14.47 -21.15 5.61
CA LYS A 107 -14.91 -20.73 6.95
C LYS A 107 -13.96 -19.67 7.49
N ARG A 108 -14.48 -18.65 8.18
CA ARG A 108 -13.62 -17.69 8.88
C ARG A 108 -12.90 -18.41 10.02
N VAL A 109 -11.57 -18.28 10.05
CA VAL A 109 -10.79 -18.59 11.23
C VAL A 109 -10.90 -17.38 12.16
N VAL A 110 -11.87 -17.42 13.06
CA VAL A 110 -11.81 -16.59 14.27
C VAL A 110 -10.51 -16.99 14.98
N ALA A 111 -9.63 -16.02 15.19
CA ALA A 111 -8.32 -16.26 15.78
C ALA A 111 -8.49 -16.70 17.25
N SER A 112 -8.42 -18.01 17.49
CA SER A 112 -8.16 -18.60 18.80
C SER A 112 -6.66 -18.54 19.16
N GLU A 113 -5.81 -18.22 18.18
CA GLU A 113 -4.56 -17.52 18.47
C GLU A 113 -4.91 -16.15 19.07
N PRO A 114 -4.41 -15.81 20.27
CA PRO A 114 -4.66 -14.49 20.84
C PRO A 114 -4.04 -13.41 19.94
N GLU A 115 -4.67 -12.23 19.89
CA GLU A 115 -4.08 -11.02 19.30
C GLU A 115 -2.58 -10.95 19.66
N PRO A 116 -1.67 -10.79 18.66
CA PRO A 116 -0.24 -10.96 18.88
C PRO A 116 0.21 -10.08 20.06
N PRO A 117 0.82 -10.66 21.10
CA PRO A 117 1.10 -9.95 22.36
C PRO A 117 2.00 -8.75 22.09
N VAL A 118 1.55 -7.59 22.58
CA VAL A 118 2.03 -6.26 22.15
C VAL A 118 3.56 -6.19 22.13
N ASP A 119 4.09 -6.14 20.91
CA ASP A 119 5.52 -6.14 20.62
C ASP A 119 5.93 -4.75 20.13
N SER A 120 7.02 -4.23 20.69
CA SER A 120 7.51 -2.87 20.47
C SER A 120 8.92 -2.90 19.85
N PRO A 121 9.33 -1.90 19.05
CA PRO A 121 10.69 -1.83 18.54
C PRO A 121 11.71 -1.65 19.68
N PHE A 122 12.66 -2.57 19.82
CA PHE A 122 13.67 -2.48 20.88
C PHE A 122 14.86 -1.65 20.45
N SER A 123 15.24 -0.65 21.25
CA SER A 123 16.51 0.06 21.08
C SER A 123 16.97 0.68 22.40
N LEU A 124 18.29 0.85 22.51
CA LEU A 124 18.99 1.58 23.58
C LEU A 124 19.64 2.86 23.04
N LEU A 125 19.25 3.33 21.85
CA LEU A 125 19.88 4.44 21.14
C LEU A 125 20.04 5.73 21.98
N PRO A 126 19.10 6.14 22.85
CA PRO A 126 19.28 7.32 23.71
C PRO A 126 20.55 7.27 24.59
N ALA A 127 21.01 6.08 25.00
CA ALA A 127 22.28 5.94 25.73
C ALA A 127 23.50 6.33 24.90
N LEU A 128 23.46 6.16 23.58
CA LEU A 128 24.54 6.53 22.66
C LEU A 128 24.47 8.00 22.26
N GLU A 129 23.26 8.54 22.06
CA GLU A 129 23.06 9.92 21.60
C GLU A 129 23.43 10.94 22.68
N ASP A 130 23.08 10.64 23.94
CA ASP A 130 23.35 11.52 25.08
C ASP A 130 24.62 11.15 25.87
N GLY A 131 25.07 9.89 25.81
CA GLY A 131 26.32 9.42 26.40
C GLY A 131 26.36 9.29 27.94
N TYR A 132 25.23 9.37 28.65
CA TYR A 132 25.25 9.32 30.12
C TYR A 132 25.68 7.95 30.67
N PHE A 133 26.59 7.98 31.63
CA PHE A 133 27.18 6.81 32.32
C PHE A 133 28.20 6.01 31.49
N SER A 134 28.77 6.60 30.43
CA SER A 134 29.81 5.97 29.62
C SER A 134 31.04 5.56 30.43
N ASP A 135 31.44 4.29 30.32
CA ASP A 135 32.62 3.73 30.97
C ASP A 135 33.84 3.62 30.03
N LEU A 136 33.60 3.80 28.72
CA LEU A 136 34.58 3.65 27.65
C LEU A 136 34.47 4.80 26.64
N SER A 137 35.56 5.13 25.97
CA SER A 137 35.59 6.11 24.88
C SER A 137 36.36 5.57 23.68
N ILE A 138 35.74 5.61 22.50
CA ILE A 138 36.36 5.19 21.24
C ILE A 138 36.71 6.43 20.42
N MET A 139 37.93 6.47 19.89
CA MET A 139 38.45 7.62 19.16
C MET A 139 38.37 7.39 17.64
N ALA A 140 37.69 8.29 16.92
CA ALA A 140 37.65 8.31 15.46
C ALA A 140 38.96 8.85 14.86
N SER A 141 39.17 8.65 13.56
CA SER A 141 40.39 9.06 12.84
C SER A 141 40.67 10.58 12.83
N ASN A 142 39.67 11.40 13.12
CA ASN A 142 39.78 12.85 13.29
C ASN A 142 40.00 13.28 14.77
N ASN A 143 40.23 12.33 15.67
CA ASN A 143 40.33 12.48 17.13
C ASN A 143 39.00 12.84 17.85
N LYS A 144 37.85 12.80 17.18
CA LYS A 144 36.55 12.88 17.86
C LYS A 144 36.39 11.66 18.77
N GLN A 145 35.99 11.90 20.01
CA GLN A 145 35.69 10.87 21.00
C GLN A 145 34.20 10.54 20.99
N PHE A 146 33.88 9.25 21.04
CA PHE A 146 32.53 8.73 21.21
C PHE A 146 32.42 8.10 22.61
N PRO A 147 31.63 8.68 23.53
CA PRO A 147 31.33 8.06 24.82
C PRO A 147 30.43 6.83 24.59
N VAL A 148 30.84 5.68 25.11
CA VAL A 148 30.16 4.39 24.87
C VAL A 148 30.14 3.54 26.15
N HIS A 149 29.37 2.46 26.12
CA HIS A 149 29.04 1.65 27.28
C HIS A 149 29.44 0.19 27.04
N THR A 150 30.50 -0.25 27.73
CA THR A 150 31.07 -1.61 27.63
C THR A 150 30.02 -2.68 27.93
N CYS A 151 29.07 -2.38 28.82
CA CYS A 151 27.88 -3.18 29.06
C CYS A 151 27.09 -3.46 27.75
N ILE A 152 26.61 -2.42 27.07
CA ILE A 152 25.77 -2.54 25.86
C ILE A 152 26.58 -3.12 24.69
N LEU A 153 27.84 -2.70 24.52
CA LEU A 153 28.73 -3.21 23.47
C LEU A 153 28.94 -4.73 23.57
N ARG A 154 28.97 -5.29 24.78
CA ARG A 154 29.03 -6.75 25.02
C ARG A 154 27.71 -7.48 24.74
N LEU A 155 26.55 -6.81 24.83
CA LEU A 155 25.25 -7.42 24.49
C LEU A 155 25.10 -7.67 22.99
N SER A 156 25.63 -6.75 22.18
CA SER A 156 25.51 -6.77 20.71
C SER A 156 26.71 -7.40 20.01
N ALA A 157 27.90 -7.35 20.61
CA ALA A 157 29.12 -7.97 20.09
C ALA A 157 29.98 -8.56 21.23
N PRO A 158 29.56 -9.71 21.82
CA PRO A 158 30.30 -10.39 22.89
C PRO A 158 31.63 -11.01 22.42
N GLU A 159 31.80 -11.20 21.12
CA GLU A 159 33.00 -11.80 20.51
C GLU A 159 34.18 -10.81 20.39
N LEU A 160 33.96 -9.52 20.66
CA LEU A 160 34.98 -8.48 20.62
C LEU A 160 35.54 -8.19 22.03
N ASP A 161 36.86 -8.21 22.18
CA ASP A 161 37.51 -7.81 23.43
C ASP A 161 37.55 -6.28 23.59
N TRP A 162 36.48 -5.75 24.18
CA TRP A 162 36.35 -4.34 24.54
C TRP A 162 37.31 -3.87 25.65
N SER A 163 38.11 -4.75 26.26
CA SER A 163 39.13 -4.37 27.26
C SER A 163 40.51 -4.04 26.65
N HIS A 164 40.71 -4.34 25.37
CA HIS A 164 41.96 -4.07 24.65
C HIS A 164 42.26 -2.55 24.54
N GLN A 165 43.55 -2.19 24.46
CA GLN A 165 44.00 -0.81 24.23
C GLN A 165 44.89 -0.70 22.98
N PRO A 166 44.53 0.10 21.96
CA PRO A 166 43.27 0.85 21.84
C PRO A 166 42.05 -0.10 21.71
N PRO A 167 40.84 0.35 22.09
CA PRO A 167 39.62 -0.46 21.95
C PRO A 167 39.32 -0.83 20.49
N PRO A 168 38.55 -1.92 20.25
CA PRO A 168 37.99 -2.21 18.93
C PRO A 168 37.29 -0.98 18.30
N LEU A 169 37.25 -0.91 16.98
CA LEU A 169 36.72 0.21 16.18
C LEU A 169 37.49 1.55 16.26
N SER A 170 38.51 1.67 17.12
CA SER A 170 39.35 2.89 17.19
C SER A 170 40.07 3.18 15.88
N GLY A 171 40.15 4.46 15.51
CA GLY A 171 40.82 4.93 14.28
C GLY A 171 39.98 4.82 13.00
N LEU A 172 38.72 4.37 13.08
CA LEU A 172 37.79 4.41 11.94
C LEU A 172 37.32 5.86 11.63
N PRO A 173 36.87 6.16 10.39
CA PRO A 173 36.23 7.43 10.06
C PRO A 173 34.99 7.69 10.91
N GLU A 174 34.71 8.97 11.22
CA GLU A 174 33.60 9.39 12.09
C GLU A 174 32.25 8.79 11.67
N ASP A 175 31.87 8.93 10.39
CA ASP A 175 30.60 8.44 9.85
C ASP A 175 30.47 6.91 9.95
N VAL A 176 31.60 6.20 9.83
CA VAL A 176 31.68 4.73 9.86
C VAL A 176 31.58 4.25 11.30
N LEU A 177 32.33 4.84 12.22
CA LEU A 177 32.24 4.55 13.65
C LEU A 177 30.84 4.84 14.19
N GLY A 178 30.26 6.00 13.86
CA GLY A 178 28.90 6.37 14.22
C GLY A 178 27.85 5.39 13.68
N THR A 179 28.00 4.92 12.43
CA THR A 179 27.10 3.90 11.84
C THR A 179 27.21 2.56 12.55
N ILE A 180 28.42 2.09 12.88
CA ILE A 180 28.62 0.82 13.59
C ILE A 180 28.08 0.91 15.02
N LEU A 181 28.31 2.03 15.73
CA LEU A 181 27.78 2.25 17.08
C LEU A 181 26.24 2.35 17.08
N HIS A 182 25.64 3.06 16.11
CA HIS A 182 24.18 3.11 15.97
C HIS A 182 23.58 1.71 15.83
N PHE A 183 24.17 0.86 14.96
CA PHE A 183 23.76 -0.54 14.83
C PHE A 183 23.93 -1.34 16.14
N LEU A 184 25.03 -1.17 16.87
CA LEU A 184 25.27 -1.85 18.15
C LEU A 184 24.30 -1.44 19.27
N TYR A 185 23.57 -0.33 19.13
CA TYR A 185 22.59 0.17 20.11
C TYR A 185 21.12 0.02 19.66
N ALA A 186 20.84 -0.26 18.38
CA ALA A 186 19.48 -0.31 17.82
C ALA A 186 19.22 -1.44 16.79
N GLU A 187 20.23 -2.25 16.44
CA GLU A 187 20.17 -3.33 15.43
C GLU A 187 19.72 -2.91 14.00
N CYS A 188 19.58 -1.61 13.74
CA CYS A 188 19.19 -1.00 12.45
C CYS A 188 20.28 -0.07 11.89
N LEU A 189 20.03 0.55 10.73
CA LEU A 189 20.90 1.52 10.08
C LEU A 189 20.45 2.97 10.35
N PRO A 190 21.38 3.94 10.43
CA PRO A 190 21.00 5.34 10.59
C PRO A 190 20.29 5.88 9.34
N THR A 191 19.21 6.64 9.54
CA THR A 191 18.33 7.17 8.47
C THR A 191 19.04 7.99 7.40
N ASN A 192 20.15 8.64 7.76
CA ASN A 192 20.97 9.50 6.89
C ASN A 192 22.25 8.81 6.36
N LEU A 193 22.31 7.47 6.35
CA LEU A 193 23.48 6.72 5.85
C LEU A 193 23.85 7.10 4.40
N GLY A 194 25.13 7.30 4.13
CA GLY A 194 25.67 7.57 2.79
C GLY A 194 26.12 6.32 2.05
N GLU A 195 26.01 6.30 0.72
CA GLU A 195 26.42 5.17 -0.14
C GLU A 195 27.93 4.84 -0.03
N GLN A 196 28.77 5.85 0.21
CA GLN A 196 30.20 5.66 0.48
C GLN A 196 30.43 5.14 1.90
N THR A 197 29.74 5.72 2.89
CA THR A 197 29.78 5.28 4.29
C THR A 197 29.40 3.81 4.42
N ALA A 198 28.30 3.36 3.79
CA ALA A 198 27.88 1.95 3.79
C ALA A 198 28.95 1.00 3.23
N ARG A 199 29.65 1.38 2.14
CA ARG A 199 30.78 0.59 1.62
C ARG A 199 31.96 0.54 2.57
N HIS A 200 32.29 1.65 3.24
CA HIS A 200 33.35 1.69 4.25
C HIS A 200 32.98 0.90 5.52
N CYS A 201 31.70 0.90 5.92
CA CYS A 201 31.18 0.08 7.01
C CYS A 201 31.33 -1.42 6.69
N ILE A 202 31.00 -1.85 5.46
CA ILE A 202 31.26 -3.23 5.02
C ILE A 202 32.76 -3.54 5.13
N ALA A 203 33.62 -2.71 4.53
CA ALA A 203 35.07 -2.95 4.52
C ALA A 203 35.71 -3.00 5.93
N ALA A 204 35.15 -2.28 6.91
CA ALA A 204 35.60 -2.34 8.30
C ALA A 204 34.97 -3.51 9.09
N ALA A 205 33.69 -3.82 8.86
CA ALA A 205 32.96 -4.83 9.62
C ALA A 205 33.26 -6.26 9.16
N THR A 206 33.58 -6.51 7.89
CA THR A 206 33.90 -7.86 7.38
C THR A 206 35.15 -8.48 8.04
N SER A 207 36.03 -7.69 8.66
CA SER A 207 37.18 -8.20 9.43
C SER A 207 36.90 -8.45 10.92
N LEU A 208 35.67 -8.22 11.39
CA LEU A 208 35.34 -8.21 12.82
C LEU A 208 34.23 -9.23 13.15
N PRO A 209 34.42 -10.11 14.15
CA PRO A 209 33.37 -11.02 14.61
C PRO A 209 32.17 -10.25 15.19
N GLY A 210 31.01 -10.89 15.25
CA GLY A 210 29.72 -10.31 15.65
C GLY A 210 29.05 -9.36 14.64
N LEU A 211 29.77 -8.76 13.69
CA LEU A 211 29.22 -7.70 12.81
C LEU A 211 28.63 -8.18 11.46
N GLU A 212 28.48 -9.48 11.24
CA GLU A 212 27.95 -10.05 9.97
C GLU A 212 26.55 -9.51 9.61
N ARG A 213 25.67 -9.32 10.61
CA ARG A 213 24.33 -8.74 10.41
C ARG A 213 24.41 -7.30 9.87
N LEU A 214 25.35 -6.49 10.36
CA LEU A 214 25.58 -5.13 9.85
C LEU A 214 26.09 -5.15 8.40
N VAL A 215 27.02 -6.05 8.06
CA VAL A 215 27.49 -6.23 6.68
C VAL A 215 26.31 -6.54 5.75
N ARG A 216 25.47 -7.51 6.11
CA ARG A 216 24.28 -7.89 5.32
C ARG A 216 23.27 -6.74 5.18
N MET A 217 23.05 -5.96 6.24
CA MET A 217 22.17 -4.77 6.21
C MET A 217 22.74 -3.68 5.28
N CYS A 218 24.03 -3.37 5.37
CA CYS A 218 24.70 -2.42 4.49
C CYS A 218 24.70 -2.87 3.01
N GLU A 219 24.86 -4.16 2.73
CA GLU A 219 24.70 -4.69 1.37
C GLU A 219 23.28 -4.52 0.83
N LEU A 220 22.26 -4.82 1.64
CA LEU A 220 20.87 -4.67 1.25
C LEU A 220 20.51 -3.20 1.05
N TYR A 221 20.99 -2.31 1.93
CA TYR A 221 20.89 -0.86 1.75
C TYR A 221 21.46 -0.39 0.40
N LEU A 222 22.66 -0.87 0.03
CA LEU A 222 23.29 -0.53 -1.25
C LEU A 222 22.50 -1.08 -2.45
N LYS A 223 21.97 -2.30 -2.36
CA LYS A 223 21.09 -2.91 -3.38
C LYS A 223 19.80 -2.10 -3.55
N ASN A 224 19.14 -1.72 -2.45
CA ASN A 224 17.90 -0.97 -2.45
C ASN A 224 18.10 0.50 -2.89
N MET A 225 19.23 1.13 -2.58
CA MET A 225 19.60 2.43 -3.15
C MET A 225 19.85 2.35 -4.65
N ALA A 226 20.60 1.37 -5.15
CA ALA A 226 20.80 1.18 -6.58
C ALA A 226 19.47 0.96 -7.32
N LEU A 227 18.57 0.15 -6.76
CA LEU A 227 17.23 -0.09 -7.28
C LEU A 227 16.37 1.20 -7.30
N LYS A 228 16.37 1.97 -6.21
CA LYS A 228 15.68 3.27 -6.12
C LYS A 228 16.14 4.22 -7.22
N GLN A 229 17.45 4.31 -7.48
CA GLN A 229 17.98 5.16 -8.54
C GLN A 229 17.61 4.64 -9.95
N GLN A 230 17.55 3.31 -10.15
CA GLN A 230 17.06 2.72 -11.42
C GLN A 230 15.59 3.07 -11.70
N ILE A 231 14.71 2.91 -10.70
CA ILE A 231 13.27 3.24 -10.83
C ILE A 231 13.07 4.74 -11.07
N ILE A 232 13.71 5.61 -10.27
CA ILE A 232 13.64 7.06 -10.44
C ILE A 232 14.21 7.46 -11.82
N GLY A 233 15.30 6.84 -12.26
CA GLY A 233 15.89 7.02 -13.59
C GLY A 233 14.91 6.69 -14.71
N PHE A 234 14.31 5.50 -14.73
CA PHE A 234 13.36 5.11 -15.77
C PHE A 234 12.11 6.00 -15.79
N VAL A 235 11.58 6.39 -14.63
CA VAL A 235 10.42 7.31 -14.56
C VAL A 235 10.81 8.73 -14.99
N SER A 236 12.00 9.20 -14.64
CA SER A 236 12.52 10.48 -15.12
C SER A 236 12.76 10.48 -16.62
N ASP A 237 13.29 9.39 -17.19
CA ASP A 237 13.49 9.23 -18.64
C ASP A 237 12.14 9.29 -19.38
N MET A 238 11.11 8.58 -18.89
CA MET A 238 9.76 8.63 -19.48
C MET A 238 9.16 10.04 -19.44
N HIS A 239 9.26 10.74 -18.30
CA HIS A 239 8.81 12.14 -18.20
C HIS A 239 9.64 13.08 -19.07
N ALA A 240 10.94 12.84 -19.26
CA ALA A 240 11.81 13.64 -20.11
C ALA A 240 11.45 13.46 -21.60
N CYS A 241 11.24 12.23 -22.07
CA CYS A 241 10.73 11.95 -23.41
C CYS A 241 9.38 12.65 -23.65
N ALA A 242 8.45 12.56 -22.69
CA ALA A 242 7.15 13.22 -22.78
C ALA A 242 7.28 14.76 -22.85
N SER A 243 8.16 15.36 -22.05
CA SER A 243 8.45 16.81 -22.13
C SER A 243 9.10 17.20 -23.46
N GLN A 244 10.05 16.41 -23.99
CA GLN A 244 10.69 16.68 -25.28
C GLN A 244 9.66 16.64 -26.42
N ILE A 245 8.72 15.69 -26.41
CA ILE A 245 7.59 15.67 -27.35
C ILE A 245 6.77 16.97 -27.22
N ILE A 246 6.42 17.40 -26.00
CA ILE A 246 5.67 18.65 -25.79
C ILE A 246 6.46 19.86 -26.31
N ASP A 247 7.76 19.96 -26.01
CA ASP A 247 8.62 21.08 -26.42
C ASP A 247 8.77 21.15 -27.95
N HIS A 248 8.88 20.02 -28.65
CA HIS A 248 8.90 19.96 -30.11
C HIS A 248 7.60 20.49 -30.76
N PHE A 249 6.43 20.31 -30.12
CA PHE A 249 5.14 20.81 -30.60
C PHE A 249 4.73 22.18 -30.03
N SER A 250 5.42 22.69 -29.02
CA SER A 250 5.02 23.91 -28.29
C SER A 250 6.03 25.06 -28.35
N THR A 251 6.98 25.02 -29.30
CA THR A 251 8.01 26.04 -29.53
C THR A 251 7.41 27.45 -29.50
N LYS A 252 7.58 28.16 -28.38
CA LYS A 252 6.70 29.28 -28.04
C LYS A 252 6.96 30.53 -28.86
N THR A 253 5.87 31.25 -29.07
CA THR A 253 5.80 32.72 -29.03
C THR A 253 6.47 33.27 -27.76
N SER A 254 7.80 33.39 -27.80
CA SER A 254 8.56 34.27 -26.93
C SER A 254 8.58 35.67 -27.56
N ALA A 255 8.47 36.71 -26.74
CA ALA A 255 8.21 38.05 -27.23
C ALA A 255 9.47 38.72 -27.80
N GLY A 256 9.40 39.17 -29.05
CA GLY A 256 10.22 40.28 -29.53
C GLY A 256 11.50 39.97 -30.31
N GLU A 257 11.44 39.14 -31.36
CA GLU A 257 12.37 39.28 -32.50
C GLU A 257 11.77 38.71 -33.81
N HIS A 258 12.14 39.29 -34.97
CA HIS A 258 11.57 38.91 -36.27
C HIS A 258 12.29 37.70 -36.89
N SER A 259 11.60 36.56 -37.01
CA SER A 259 11.94 35.51 -38.00
C SER A 259 10.70 34.73 -38.44
N ALA A 260 10.75 34.11 -39.64
CA ALA A 260 9.57 33.55 -40.32
C ALA A 260 9.29 32.06 -39.98
N ASP A 261 9.80 31.57 -38.85
CA ASP A 261 10.17 30.15 -38.67
C ASP A 261 9.16 29.30 -37.87
N SER A 262 7.89 29.71 -37.86
CA SER A 262 6.77 28.96 -37.26
C SER A 262 6.68 27.51 -37.78
N LEU A 263 6.26 26.55 -36.95
CA LEU A 263 5.98 25.17 -37.40
C LEU A 263 5.01 25.14 -38.61
N ASN A 264 4.03 26.04 -38.64
CA ASN A 264 3.02 26.14 -39.68
C ASN A 264 3.53 26.70 -41.02
N SER A 265 4.71 27.35 -41.07
CA SER A 265 5.28 27.89 -42.31
C SER A 265 6.25 26.93 -43.00
N ASN A 266 6.60 25.80 -42.36
CA ASN A 266 7.51 24.80 -42.93
C ASN A 266 6.95 23.37 -42.75
N PRO A 267 6.29 22.79 -43.77
CA PRO A 267 5.67 21.46 -43.68
C PRO A 267 6.68 20.33 -43.41
N ALA A 268 7.92 20.46 -43.89
CA ALA A 268 8.97 19.48 -43.63
C ALA A 268 9.45 19.50 -42.17
N LYS A 269 9.48 20.68 -41.53
CA LYS A 269 9.80 20.86 -40.10
C LYS A 269 8.76 20.18 -39.21
N LEU A 270 7.48 20.27 -39.55
CA LEU A 270 6.39 19.55 -38.87
C LEU A 270 6.53 18.02 -39.00
N CYS A 271 6.80 17.53 -40.20
CA CYS A 271 7.02 16.09 -40.43
C CYS A 271 8.21 15.55 -39.63
N PHE A 272 9.33 16.29 -39.60
CA PHE A 272 10.50 15.96 -38.78
C PHE A 272 10.17 15.90 -37.28
N VAL A 273 9.37 16.85 -36.76
CA VAL A 273 8.91 16.87 -35.36
C VAL A 273 8.04 15.65 -35.03
N VAL A 274 7.13 15.25 -35.91
CA VAL A 274 6.34 14.00 -35.74
C VAL A 274 7.27 12.79 -35.68
N LYS A 275 8.21 12.68 -36.63
CA LYS A 275 9.18 11.56 -36.73
C LYS A 275 10.07 11.45 -35.49
N GLN A 276 10.57 12.57 -34.97
CA GLN A 276 11.34 12.62 -33.72
C GLN A 276 10.47 12.27 -32.50
N SER A 277 9.22 12.72 -32.46
CA SER A 277 8.31 12.45 -31.33
C SER A 277 7.93 10.97 -31.21
N VAL A 278 7.77 10.25 -32.33
CA VAL A 278 7.61 8.79 -32.35
C VAL A 278 8.85 8.08 -31.77
N ARG A 279 10.06 8.62 -32.00
CA ARG A 279 11.31 8.07 -31.45
C ARG A 279 11.43 8.30 -29.94
N GLU A 280 11.01 9.45 -29.42
CA GLU A 280 10.90 9.67 -27.97
C GLU A 280 9.88 8.71 -27.34
N ALA A 281 8.72 8.52 -27.97
CA ALA A 281 7.69 7.61 -27.49
C ALA A 281 8.15 6.15 -27.47
N ALA A 282 8.93 5.72 -28.47
CA ALA A 282 9.55 4.39 -28.50
C ALA A 282 10.55 4.19 -27.34
N VAL A 283 11.39 5.19 -27.05
CA VAL A 283 12.31 5.14 -25.89
C VAL A 283 11.52 5.07 -24.57
N ALA A 284 10.50 5.91 -24.40
CA ALA A 284 9.64 5.88 -23.21
C ALA A 284 8.93 4.52 -23.03
N GLY A 285 8.46 3.92 -24.12
CA GLY A 285 7.85 2.59 -24.12
C GLY A 285 8.79 1.49 -23.60
N VAL A 286 10.05 1.45 -24.06
CA VAL A 286 11.01 0.44 -23.56
C VAL A 286 11.45 0.73 -22.12
N LYS A 287 11.49 2.00 -21.69
CA LYS A 287 11.71 2.36 -20.27
C LYS A 287 10.56 1.89 -19.37
N LEU A 288 9.32 1.89 -19.85
CA LEU A 288 8.18 1.28 -19.16
C LEU A 288 8.32 -0.26 -19.08
N LEU A 289 8.73 -0.93 -20.16
CA LEU A 289 9.00 -2.37 -20.16
C LEU A 289 10.08 -2.74 -19.14
N LEU A 290 11.18 -1.99 -19.09
CA LEU A 290 12.25 -2.16 -18.10
C LEU A 290 11.74 -2.00 -16.66
N LEU A 291 10.85 -1.03 -16.39
CA LEU A 291 10.26 -0.84 -15.07
C LEU A 291 9.36 -2.02 -14.66
N CYS A 292 8.54 -2.55 -15.57
CA CYS A 292 7.69 -3.73 -15.32
C CYS A 292 8.51 -5.01 -15.10
N ASP A 293 9.58 -5.20 -15.87
CA ASP A 293 10.50 -6.33 -15.76
C ASP A 293 11.28 -6.29 -14.43
N LEU A 294 11.84 -5.12 -14.08
CA LEU A 294 12.57 -4.88 -12.83
C LEU A 294 11.71 -5.17 -11.59
N PHE A 295 10.47 -4.68 -11.56
CA PHE A 295 9.51 -4.94 -10.48
C PHE A 295 9.15 -6.43 -10.36
N THR A 296 9.07 -7.15 -11.49
CA THR A 296 8.67 -8.57 -11.49
C THR A 296 9.84 -9.51 -11.18
N LYS A 297 11.05 -9.24 -11.70
CA LYS A 297 12.26 -10.04 -11.44
C LYS A 297 12.73 -9.92 -9.99
N ARG A 298 12.74 -8.71 -9.42
CA ARG A 298 13.16 -8.47 -8.01
C ARG A 298 12.07 -8.74 -6.98
N LYS A 299 10.89 -9.25 -7.41
CA LYS A 299 9.73 -9.51 -6.55
C LYS A 299 10.02 -10.35 -5.30
N ALA A 300 10.99 -11.27 -5.38
CA ALA A 300 11.43 -12.13 -4.27
C ALA A 300 12.60 -11.54 -3.44
N GLU A 301 13.25 -10.47 -3.90
CA GLU A 301 14.28 -9.75 -3.15
C GLU A 301 13.68 -8.68 -2.22
N LEU A 302 12.48 -8.19 -2.55
CA LEU A 302 11.86 -7.01 -1.95
C LEU A 302 10.87 -7.33 -0.83
N SER A 303 10.91 -6.52 0.23
CA SER A 303 9.90 -6.55 1.28
C SER A 303 8.50 -6.19 0.75
N ARG A 304 7.47 -6.48 1.53
CA ARG A 304 6.09 -6.10 1.18
C ARG A 304 5.91 -4.58 1.16
N GLU A 305 6.54 -3.91 2.12
CA GLU A 305 6.56 -2.46 2.32
C GLU A 305 7.29 -1.78 1.16
N GLU A 306 8.45 -2.31 0.76
CA GLU A 306 9.24 -1.85 -0.38
C GLU A 306 8.48 -1.99 -1.71
N ARG A 307 7.73 -3.08 -1.89
CA ARG A 307 6.84 -3.24 -3.06
C ARG A 307 5.70 -2.22 -3.04
N HIS A 308 5.12 -1.92 -1.88
CA HIS A 308 4.11 -0.87 -1.74
C HIS A 308 4.67 0.54 -1.99
N GLU A 309 5.90 0.83 -1.56
CA GLU A 309 6.60 2.09 -1.82
C GLU A 309 6.76 2.37 -3.32
N ILE A 310 7.15 1.36 -4.10
CA ILE A 310 7.25 1.47 -5.58
C ILE A 310 5.88 1.79 -6.18
N ILE A 311 4.81 1.15 -5.69
CA ILE A 311 3.44 1.36 -6.18
C ILE A 311 2.90 2.74 -5.78
N ARG A 312 3.15 3.23 -4.55
CA ARG A 312 2.78 4.60 -4.14
C ARG A 312 3.54 5.64 -4.96
N TYR A 313 4.84 5.43 -5.20
CA TYR A 313 5.62 6.27 -6.11
C TYR A 313 5.04 6.26 -7.52
N ALA A 314 4.69 5.11 -8.09
CA ALA A 314 4.03 5.03 -9.39
C ALA A 314 2.69 5.79 -9.44
N LYS A 315 1.82 5.63 -8.42
CA LYS A 315 0.56 6.39 -8.33
C LYS A 315 0.83 7.89 -8.33
N SER A 316 1.79 8.36 -7.54
CA SER A 316 2.15 9.79 -7.43
C SER A 316 2.64 10.45 -8.73
N ARG A 317 3.01 9.65 -9.74
CA ARG A 317 3.55 10.12 -11.04
C ARG A 317 2.52 10.06 -12.17
N LEU A 318 1.43 9.31 -11.99
CA LEU A 318 0.34 9.21 -12.97
C LEU A 318 -0.30 10.58 -13.29
N PRO A 319 -0.65 11.45 -12.33
CA PRO A 319 -1.25 12.75 -12.64
C PRO A 319 -0.29 13.68 -13.40
N VAL A 320 1.01 13.59 -13.10
CA VAL A 320 2.06 14.33 -13.83
C VAL A 320 2.12 13.87 -15.29
N PHE A 321 2.02 12.57 -15.54
CA PHE A 321 1.97 12.00 -16.90
C PHE A 321 0.68 12.38 -17.64
N MET A 322 -0.49 12.30 -16.98
CA MET A 322 -1.77 12.74 -17.57
C MET A 322 -1.73 14.23 -17.94
N SER A 323 -1.18 15.08 -17.05
CA SER A 323 -0.97 16.51 -17.31
C SER A 323 0.03 16.78 -18.45
N GLN A 324 1.03 15.92 -18.66
CA GLN A 324 1.92 15.97 -19.83
C GLN A 324 1.17 15.57 -21.12
N LEU A 325 0.43 14.46 -21.10
CA LEU A 325 -0.37 13.99 -22.23
C LEU A 325 -1.40 15.04 -22.67
N LEU A 326 -2.07 15.69 -21.70
CA LEU A 326 -3.00 16.77 -21.96
C LEU A 326 -2.32 17.97 -22.63
N ARG A 327 -1.17 18.42 -22.10
CA ARG A 327 -0.38 19.51 -22.70
C ARG A 327 0.14 19.18 -24.09
N PHE A 328 0.50 17.93 -24.35
CA PHE A 328 0.86 17.44 -25.69
C PHE A 328 -0.32 17.60 -26.66
N LEU A 329 -1.50 17.05 -26.31
CA LEU A 329 -2.68 17.15 -27.17
C LEU A 329 -3.16 18.61 -27.37
N GLN A 330 -3.01 19.47 -26.35
CA GLN A 330 -3.25 20.91 -26.49
C GLN A 330 -2.25 21.59 -27.44
N GLY A 331 -0.97 21.19 -27.45
CA GLY A 331 0.04 21.65 -28.42
C GLY A 331 -0.21 21.16 -29.85
N VAL A 332 -0.66 19.91 -30.00
CA VAL A 332 -1.15 19.35 -31.28
C VAL A 332 -2.36 20.16 -31.77
N LYS A 333 -3.34 20.44 -30.89
CA LYS A 333 -4.50 21.30 -31.20
C LYS A 333 -4.09 22.66 -31.72
N SER A 334 -3.20 23.37 -31.01
CA SER A 334 -2.79 24.73 -31.41
C SER A 334 -2.04 24.71 -32.75
N THR A 335 -1.19 23.71 -32.99
CA THR A 335 -0.44 23.57 -34.25
C THR A 335 -1.37 23.38 -35.44
N PHE A 336 -2.25 22.38 -35.40
CA PHE A 336 -3.10 22.05 -36.55
C PHE A 336 -4.29 23.00 -36.74
N SER A 337 -4.88 23.55 -35.67
CA SER A 337 -6.01 24.48 -35.81
C SER A 337 -5.62 25.86 -36.35
N SER A 338 -4.34 26.25 -36.24
CA SER A 338 -3.81 27.52 -36.78
C SER A 338 -3.25 27.40 -38.21
N MET A 339 -3.50 26.29 -38.91
CA MET A 339 -3.19 26.11 -40.33
C MET A 339 -4.38 26.42 -41.24
N SER A 340 -4.14 27.13 -42.35
CA SER A 340 -5.12 27.33 -43.42
C SER A 340 -5.39 26.03 -44.20
N PRO A 341 -6.52 25.91 -44.93
CA PRO A 341 -6.77 24.78 -45.83
C PRO A 341 -5.68 24.58 -46.90
N SER A 342 -5.08 25.68 -47.41
CA SER A 342 -3.95 25.60 -48.34
C SER A 342 -2.69 25.02 -47.69
N GLN A 343 -2.36 25.44 -46.45
CA GLN A 343 -1.24 24.88 -45.69
C GLN A 343 -1.47 23.41 -45.31
N ARG A 344 -2.71 22.99 -45.04
CA ARG A 344 -3.07 21.57 -44.82
C ARG A 344 -2.82 20.74 -46.07
N GLN A 345 -3.18 21.25 -47.25
CA GLN A 345 -2.94 20.58 -48.52
C GLN A 345 -1.44 20.55 -48.89
N GLU A 346 -0.68 21.57 -48.51
CA GLU A 346 0.78 21.57 -48.63
C GLU A 346 1.44 20.54 -47.69
N VAL A 347 1.10 20.54 -46.39
CA VAL A 347 1.55 19.51 -45.43
C VAL A 347 1.17 18.11 -45.89
N ALA A 348 -0.06 17.90 -46.40
CA ALA A 348 -0.47 16.63 -46.97
C ALA A 348 0.41 16.18 -48.15
N THR A 349 0.97 17.12 -48.93
CA THR A 349 1.91 16.81 -50.03
C THR A 349 3.25 16.26 -49.51
N TYR A 350 3.74 16.75 -48.38
CA TYR A 350 4.93 16.19 -47.71
C TYR A 350 4.64 14.91 -46.92
N LEU A 351 3.42 14.77 -46.38
CA LEU A 351 3.03 13.58 -45.63
C LEU A 351 2.73 12.36 -46.50
N VAL A 352 2.20 12.51 -47.73
CA VAL A 352 1.90 11.36 -48.62
C VAL A 352 3.09 10.38 -48.77
N PRO A 353 4.32 10.80 -49.17
CA PRO A 353 5.43 9.86 -49.33
C PRO A 353 5.92 9.25 -48.01
N GLU A 354 5.88 9.99 -46.90
CA GLU A 354 6.21 9.44 -45.58
C GLU A 354 5.14 8.45 -45.12
N ILE A 355 3.85 8.69 -45.40
CA ILE A 355 2.74 7.74 -45.20
C ILE A 355 2.93 6.49 -46.07
N GLU A 356 3.37 6.61 -47.32
CA GLU A 356 3.69 5.45 -48.17
C GLU A 356 4.81 4.60 -47.55
N THR A 357 5.94 5.21 -47.15
CA THR A 357 7.04 4.48 -46.49
C THR A 357 6.66 3.89 -45.11
N ILE A 358 5.78 4.55 -44.35
CA ILE A 358 5.24 4.03 -43.08
C ILE A 358 4.30 2.85 -43.36
N LEU A 359 3.42 2.93 -44.38
CA LEU A 359 2.57 1.82 -44.77
C LEU A 359 3.38 0.63 -45.30
N ASP A 360 4.47 0.87 -46.04
CA ASP A 360 5.42 -0.18 -46.44
C ASP A 360 6.06 -0.86 -45.23
N THR A 361 6.78 -0.11 -44.41
CA THR A 361 7.51 -0.64 -43.23
C THR A 361 6.60 -1.32 -42.22
N VAL A 362 5.45 -0.72 -41.88
CA VAL A 362 4.47 -1.34 -40.97
C VAL A 362 3.83 -2.58 -41.61
N SER A 363 3.62 -2.62 -42.93
CA SER A 363 3.11 -3.83 -43.60
C SER A 363 4.11 -4.99 -43.58
N ALA A 364 5.41 -4.72 -43.78
CA ALA A 364 6.46 -5.73 -43.68
C ALA A 364 6.58 -6.26 -42.24
N LEU A 365 6.72 -5.36 -41.27
CA LEU A 365 6.80 -5.68 -39.84
C LEU A 365 5.59 -6.50 -39.36
N ALA A 366 4.38 -6.18 -39.85
CA ALA A 366 3.16 -6.91 -39.49
C ALA A 366 3.05 -8.29 -40.15
N VAL A 367 3.63 -8.51 -41.33
CA VAL A 367 3.75 -9.85 -41.96
C VAL A 367 4.74 -10.72 -41.17
N GLU A 368 5.89 -10.16 -40.80
CA GLU A 368 6.90 -10.89 -40.00
C GLU A 368 6.39 -11.20 -38.59
N LEU A 369 5.77 -10.22 -37.92
CA LEU A 369 5.12 -10.42 -36.61
C LEU A 369 4.00 -11.47 -36.68
N LYS A 370 3.20 -11.50 -37.76
CA LYS A 370 2.22 -12.59 -37.97
C LYS A 370 2.93 -13.94 -38.06
N SER A 371 3.97 -14.04 -38.90
CA SER A 371 4.72 -15.29 -39.10
C SER A 371 5.34 -15.80 -37.78
N ALA A 372 5.98 -14.91 -37.01
CA ALA A 372 6.51 -15.23 -35.69
C ALA A 372 5.42 -15.71 -34.73
N LEU A 373 4.27 -15.02 -34.65
CA LEU A 373 3.12 -15.44 -33.83
C LEU A 373 2.55 -16.80 -34.28
N GLU A 374 2.51 -17.07 -35.58
CA GLU A 374 2.03 -18.34 -36.15
C GLU A 374 2.97 -19.50 -35.75
N GLN A 375 4.30 -19.30 -35.82
CA GLN A 375 5.30 -20.25 -35.30
C GLN A 375 5.19 -20.46 -33.78
N ILE A 376 4.94 -19.40 -33.01
CA ILE A 376 4.76 -19.48 -31.56
C ILE A 376 3.49 -20.28 -31.21
N ILE A 377 2.38 -20.06 -31.92
CA ILE A 377 1.13 -20.85 -31.74
C ILE A 377 1.34 -22.32 -32.09
N LEU A 378 2.10 -22.63 -33.16
CA LEU A 378 2.45 -24.00 -33.52
C LEU A 378 3.32 -24.67 -32.45
N THR A 379 4.30 -23.94 -31.90
CA THR A 379 5.21 -24.45 -30.84
C THR A 379 4.48 -24.66 -29.50
N LEU A 380 3.47 -23.85 -29.19
CA LEU A 380 2.64 -23.98 -27.98
C LEU A 380 1.42 -24.91 -28.16
N SER A 381 1.24 -25.51 -29.32
CA SER A 381 0.18 -26.50 -29.55
C SER A 381 0.52 -27.81 -28.81
N PRO A 382 -0.35 -28.30 -27.90
CA PRO A 382 -0.05 -29.52 -27.15
C PRO A 382 -0.02 -30.74 -28.08
N SER A 383 1.06 -31.53 -28.00
CA SER A 383 1.06 -32.89 -28.54
C SER A 383 -0.03 -33.72 -27.87
N GLU A 384 -0.79 -34.51 -28.64
CA GLU A 384 -1.89 -35.35 -28.15
C GLU A 384 -1.39 -36.48 -27.22
N GLY A 385 -1.12 -36.15 -25.95
CA GLY A 385 -0.25 -36.98 -25.08
C GLY A 385 -0.67 -37.18 -23.61
N CYS A 386 -1.68 -36.48 -23.09
CA CYS A 386 -2.13 -36.66 -21.70
C CYS A 386 -3.38 -37.54 -21.60
N ARG A 387 -3.19 -38.86 -21.63
CA ARG A 387 -4.24 -39.81 -21.18
C ARG A 387 -4.41 -39.71 -19.67
N SER A 388 -5.65 -39.56 -19.22
CA SER A 388 -5.96 -39.47 -17.79
C SER A 388 -5.51 -40.71 -17.02
N GLN A 389 -4.74 -40.50 -15.94
CA GLN A 389 -4.49 -41.46 -14.89
C GLN A 389 -5.11 -40.93 -13.59
N LYS A 390 -5.51 -41.82 -12.68
CA LYS A 390 -6.18 -41.47 -11.42
C LYS A 390 -5.18 -40.81 -10.45
N GLY A 391 -5.17 -39.49 -10.39
CA GLY A 391 -4.55 -38.68 -9.33
C GLY A 391 -5.59 -38.17 -8.33
N ASN A 392 -5.13 -37.52 -7.26
CA ASN A 392 -5.99 -36.90 -6.24
C ASN A 392 -6.77 -35.70 -6.81
N VAL A 393 -7.92 -35.33 -6.23
CA VAL A 393 -8.78 -34.27 -6.76
C VAL A 393 -8.10 -32.90 -6.74
N GLY A 394 -7.20 -32.62 -5.77
CA GLY A 394 -6.35 -31.42 -5.78
C GLY A 394 -5.36 -31.39 -6.94
N GLU A 395 -4.81 -32.54 -7.36
CA GLU A 395 -4.06 -32.64 -8.62
C GLU A 395 -4.95 -32.36 -9.82
N VAL A 396 -6.18 -32.89 -9.84
CA VAL A 396 -7.14 -32.69 -10.93
C VAL A 396 -7.54 -31.22 -11.02
N LEU A 397 -7.77 -30.52 -9.90
CA LEU A 397 -7.97 -29.08 -9.86
C LEU A 397 -6.74 -28.33 -10.34
N GLY A 398 -5.55 -28.65 -9.83
CA GLY A 398 -4.28 -28.01 -10.22
C GLY A 398 -3.97 -28.19 -11.71
N LYS A 399 -4.17 -29.39 -12.26
CA LYS A 399 -3.98 -29.75 -13.67
C LYS A 399 -5.09 -29.13 -14.54
N SER A 400 -6.33 -29.06 -14.06
CA SER A 400 -7.44 -28.39 -14.77
C SER A 400 -7.25 -26.87 -14.81
N LEU A 401 -6.85 -26.22 -13.70
CA LEU A 401 -6.48 -24.81 -13.67
C LEU A 401 -5.32 -24.51 -14.62
N LYS A 402 -4.25 -25.31 -14.58
CA LYS A 402 -3.11 -25.16 -15.52
C LYS A 402 -3.56 -25.34 -16.97
N ASN A 403 -4.38 -26.35 -17.27
CA ASN A 403 -4.92 -26.60 -18.61
C ASN A 403 -5.86 -25.50 -19.09
N VAL A 404 -6.80 -25.03 -18.26
CA VAL A 404 -7.76 -23.98 -18.65
C VAL A 404 -7.07 -22.62 -18.74
N LEU A 405 -6.09 -22.30 -17.89
CA LEU A 405 -5.24 -21.13 -18.08
C LEU A 405 -4.45 -21.23 -19.40
N HIS A 406 -3.86 -22.39 -19.72
CA HIS A 406 -3.17 -22.61 -21.01
C HIS A 406 -4.11 -22.54 -22.22
N ILE A 407 -5.35 -23.04 -22.11
CA ILE A 407 -6.40 -22.90 -23.15
C ILE A 407 -6.84 -21.44 -23.27
N ARG A 408 -6.98 -20.71 -22.16
CA ARG A 408 -7.30 -19.27 -22.12
C ARG A 408 -6.16 -18.45 -22.71
N GLU A 409 -4.91 -18.87 -22.55
CA GLU A 409 -3.74 -18.29 -23.24
C GLU A 409 -3.74 -18.59 -24.74
N LEU A 410 -3.88 -19.85 -25.15
CA LEU A 410 -3.95 -20.25 -26.56
C LEU A 410 -5.13 -19.59 -27.28
N SER A 411 -6.27 -19.45 -26.61
CA SER A 411 -7.45 -18.73 -27.12
C SER A 411 -7.18 -17.22 -27.26
N LYS A 412 -6.60 -16.57 -26.22
CA LYS A 412 -6.15 -15.16 -26.32
C LYS A 412 -5.12 -14.97 -27.45
N LEU A 413 -4.15 -15.88 -27.59
CA LEU A 413 -3.09 -15.79 -28.59
C LEU A 413 -3.62 -16.03 -30.01
N ARG A 414 -4.54 -17.00 -30.20
CA ARG A 414 -5.28 -17.20 -31.45
C ARG A 414 -6.16 -15.99 -31.79
N SER A 415 -6.85 -15.41 -30.81
CA SER A 415 -7.63 -14.17 -30.98
C SER A 415 -6.75 -12.98 -31.36
N VAL A 416 -5.57 -12.84 -30.75
CA VAL A 416 -4.56 -11.83 -31.11
C VAL A 416 -4.04 -12.07 -32.54
N HIS A 417 -3.71 -13.31 -32.92
CA HIS A 417 -3.28 -13.65 -34.28
C HIS A 417 -4.41 -13.43 -35.31
N GLN A 418 -5.67 -13.74 -34.98
CA GLN A 418 -6.83 -13.43 -35.83
C GLN A 418 -7.04 -11.92 -35.98
N ARG A 419 -6.96 -11.14 -34.89
CA ARG A 419 -7.06 -9.68 -34.91
C ARG A 419 -5.91 -9.06 -35.70
N ILE A 420 -4.67 -9.53 -35.54
CA ILE A 420 -3.52 -9.09 -36.33
C ILE A 420 -3.69 -9.47 -37.80
N THR A 421 -4.16 -10.68 -38.11
CA THR A 421 -4.43 -11.10 -39.49
C THR A 421 -5.52 -10.25 -40.14
N PHE A 422 -6.63 -9.98 -39.44
CA PHE A 422 -7.70 -9.10 -39.93
C PHE A 422 -7.22 -7.65 -40.10
N SER A 423 -6.51 -7.10 -39.10
CA SER A 423 -5.91 -5.77 -39.18
C SER A 423 -4.88 -5.67 -40.30
N LEU A 424 -4.11 -6.73 -40.57
CA LEU A 424 -3.15 -6.81 -41.67
C LEU A 424 -3.85 -6.87 -43.03
N VAL A 425 -4.90 -7.67 -43.19
CA VAL A 425 -5.72 -7.68 -44.43
C VAL A 425 -6.32 -6.30 -44.70
N HIS A 426 -6.90 -5.66 -43.68
CA HIS A 426 -7.43 -4.30 -43.80
C HIS A 426 -6.34 -3.22 -44.03
N LEU A 427 -5.15 -3.38 -43.43
CA LEU A 427 -3.98 -2.52 -43.66
C LEU A 427 -3.49 -2.65 -45.11
N LEU A 428 -3.36 -3.89 -45.62
CA LEU A 428 -2.95 -4.16 -46.99
C LEU A 428 -4.00 -3.65 -47.98
N GLN A 429 -5.30 -3.85 -47.73
CA GLN A 429 -6.38 -3.31 -48.55
C GLN A 429 -6.39 -1.77 -48.54
N LYS A 430 -6.14 -1.12 -47.39
CA LYS A 430 -5.99 0.35 -47.33
C LYS A 430 -4.71 0.82 -48.02
N LYS A 431 -3.62 0.08 -47.93
CA LYS A 431 -2.34 0.36 -48.62
C LYS A 431 -2.51 0.26 -50.14
N GLU A 432 -3.15 -0.79 -50.64
CA GLU A 432 -3.50 -1.01 -52.05
C GLU A 432 -4.42 0.11 -52.56
N SER A 433 -5.54 0.34 -51.86
CA SER A 433 -6.48 1.42 -52.18
C SER A 433 -5.86 2.82 -52.14
N PHE A 434 -4.85 3.05 -51.28
CA PHE A 434 -4.08 4.31 -51.24
C PHE A 434 -2.97 4.35 -52.31
N SER A 435 -2.45 3.20 -52.73
CA SER A 435 -1.45 3.06 -53.80
C SER A 435 -2.05 3.41 -55.16
N ASP A 436 -3.24 2.89 -55.46
CA ASP A 436 -3.99 3.07 -56.71
C ASP A 436 -4.48 4.52 -56.93
N MET A 437 -4.61 5.32 -55.87
CA MET A 437 -5.04 6.71 -55.99
C MET A 437 -4.00 7.56 -56.72
N THR A 438 -4.45 8.44 -57.62
CA THR A 438 -3.54 9.45 -58.20
C THR A 438 -2.97 10.35 -57.11
N SER A 439 -1.73 10.85 -57.26
CA SER A 439 -1.05 11.68 -56.25
C SER A 439 -1.92 12.84 -55.74
N ALA A 440 -2.60 13.57 -56.64
CA ALA A 440 -3.52 14.65 -56.26
C ALA A 440 -4.73 14.18 -55.43
N ASN A 441 -5.19 12.94 -55.60
CA ASN A 441 -6.23 12.34 -54.79
C ASN A 441 -5.69 11.84 -53.43
N LYS A 442 -4.46 11.30 -53.38
CA LYS A 442 -3.79 10.95 -52.10
C LYS A 442 -3.67 12.18 -51.20
N VAL A 443 -3.14 13.29 -51.74
CA VAL A 443 -3.00 14.57 -51.03
C VAL A 443 -4.36 15.08 -50.53
N ARG A 444 -5.42 15.04 -51.34
CA ARG A 444 -6.76 15.46 -50.91
C ARG A 444 -7.33 14.55 -49.80
N SER A 445 -7.05 13.25 -49.85
CA SER A 445 -7.45 12.29 -48.81
C SER A 445 -6.74 12.57 -47.48
N VAL A 446 -5.41 12.72 -47.50
CA VAL A 446 -4.60 13.05 -46.32
C VAL A 446 -5.03 14.39 -45.72
N ALA A 447 -5.26 15.42 -46.54
CA ALA A 447 -5.77 16.72 -46.08
C ALA A 447 -7.13 16.59 -45.36
N ARG A 448 -8.08 15.84 -45.94
CA ARG A 448 -9.39 15.59 -45.30
C ARG A 448 -9.29 14.83 -43.98
N ASN A 449 -8.39 13.83 -43.89
CA ASN A 449 -8.16 13.09 -42.64
C ASN A 449 -7.55 13.99 -41.55
N LEU A 450 -6.68 14.96 -41.92
CA LEU A 450 -6.18 15.97 -40.98
C LEU A 450 -7.30 16.91 -40.50
N GLU A 451 -8.25 17.27 -41.37
CA GLU A 451 -9.40 18.10 -41.00
C GLU A 451 -10.35 17.39 -40.04
N GLN A 452 -10.69 16.12 -40.31
CA GLN A 452 -11.46 15.28 -39.38
C GLN A 452 -10.74 15.13 -38.03
N LEU A 453 -9.42 14.94 -38.02
CA LEU A 453 -8.64 14.87 -36.78
C LEU A 453 -8.71 16.19 -35.97
N ILE A 454 -8.71 17.35 -36.63
CA ILE A 454 -8.87 18.66 -35.97
C ILE A 454 -10.27 18.82 -35.36
N GLU A 455 -11.31 18.29 -36.01
CA GLU A 455 -12.70 18.35 -35.54
C GLU A 455 -12.96 17.43 -34.34
N GLU A 456 -12.36 16.24 -34.31
CA GLU A 456 -12.54 15.27 -33.20
C GLU A 456 -11.68 15.58 -31.97
N LEU A 457 -10.49 16.18 -32.14
CA LEU A 457 -9.51 16.40 -31.07
C LEU A 457 -10.04 17.20 -29.85
N PRO A 458 -10.90 18.23 -29.98
CA PRO A 458 -11.55 18.88 -28.85
C PRO A 458 -12.38 17.92 -27.97
N ILE A 459 -13.04 16.92 -28.57
CA ILE A 459 -13.85 15.92 -27.85
C ILE A 459 -12.94 14.95 -27.10
N PHE A 460 -11.81 14.56 -27.71
CA PHE A 460 -10.79 13.76 -27.05
C PHE A 460 -10.12 14.48 -25.87
N LEU A 461 -9.90 15.80 -25.96
CA LEU A 461 -9.39 16.61 -24.85
C LEU A 461 -10.36 16.65 -23.67
N LEU A 462 -11.64 16.95 -23.90
CA LEU A 462 -12.65 16.98 -22.83
C LEU A 462 -12.74 15.64 -22.09
N ARG A 463 -12.80 14.53 -22.84
CA ARG A 463 -12.78 13.17 -22.26
C ARG A 463 -11.50 12.85 -21.50
N LEU A 464 -10.35 13.39 -21.91
CA LEU A 464 -9.09 13.21 -21.19
C LEU A 464 -9.04 14.06 -19.91
N GLU A 465 -9.62 15.25 -19.92
CA GLU A 465 -9.76 16.13 -18.75
C GLU A 465 -10.71 15.48 -17.72
N GLU A 466 -11.86 14.94 -18.15
CA GLU A 466 -12.78 14.12 -17.35
C GLU A 466 -12.08 12.91 -16.72
N VAL A 467 -11.32 12.14 -17.51
CA VAL A 467 -10.57 10.97 -17.03
C VAL A 467 -9.43 11.38 -16.08
N THR A 468 -8.79 12.52 -16.29
CA THR A 468 -7.72 13.01 -15.40
C THR A 468 -8.28 13.38 -14.03
N ALA A 469 -9.39 14.13 -13.98
CA ALA A 469 -10.08 14.44 -12.73
C ALA A 469 -10.58 13.16 -12.01
N ALA A 470 -11.15 12.21 -12.75
CA ALA A 470 -11.59 10.93 -12.17
C ALA A 470 -10.43 10.08 -11.61
N LEU A 471 -9.22 10.15 -12.18
CA LEU A 471 -8.04 9.44 -11.69
C LEU A 471 -7.47 10.05 -10.39
N ASP A 472 -7.58 11.37 -10.22
CA ASP A 472 -7.17 12.05 -8.99
C ASP A 472 -8.20 11.85 -7.86
N ASP A 473 -9.50 12.01 -8.15
CA ASP A 473 -10.57 11.96 -7.13
C ASP A 473 -11.02 10.53 -6.75
N LYS A 474 -11.09 9.59 -7.71
CA LYS A 474 -11.87 8.34 -7.53
C LYS A 474 -11.05 7.07 -7.46
N LEU A 475 -9.80 7.07 -7.94
CA LEU A 475 -9.03 5.83 -8.02
C LEU A 475 -8.47 5.43 -6.65
N GLU A 476 -9.06 4.43 -6.00
CA GLU A 476 -8.63 4.00 -4.68
C GLU A 476 -7.21 3.40 -4.70
N TRP A 477 -6.56 3.36 -3.52
CA TRP A 477 -5.28 2.68 -3.36
C TRP A 477 -5.36 1.20 -3.75
N ARG A 478 -6.46 0.52 -3.39
CA ARG A 478 -6.67 -0.92 -3.64
C ARG A 478 -6.79 -1.21 -5.13
N GLU A 479 -7.64 -0.48 -5.83
CA GLU A 479 -7.83 -0.57 -7.29
C GLU A 479 -6.52 -0.31 -8.04
N PHE A 480 -5.82 0.80 -7.74
CA PHE A 480 -4.53 1.09 -8.38
C PHE A 480 -3.49 0.01 -8.09
N LYS A 481 -3.40 -0.49 -6.84
CA LYS A 481 -2.46 -1.56 -6.48
C LYS A 481 -2.77 -2.84 -7.25
N PHE A 482 -4.04 -3.23 -7.34
CA PHE A 482 -4.48 -4.41 -8.06
C PHE A 482 -4.16 -4.28 -9.56
N CYS A 483 -4.58 -3.18 -10.19
CA CYS A 483 -4.29 -2.87 -11.58
C CYS A 483 -2.78 -2.81 -11.88
N PHE A 484 -1.97 -2.24 -10.99
CA PHE A 484 -0.51 -2.19 -11.14
C PHE A 484 0.12 -3.58 -11.08
N LYS A 485 -0.17 -4.37 -10.03
CA LYS A 485 0.33 -5.75 -9.88
C LYS A 485 -0.07 -6.64 -11.05
N VAL A 486 -1.32 -6.53 -11.52
CA VAL A 486 -1.81 -7.26 -12.70
C VAL A 486 -1.17 -6.76 -13.98
N GLY A 487 -0.99 -5.45 -14.15
CA GLY A 487 -0.35 -4.82 -15.30
C GLY A 487 1.11 -5.22 -15.46
N THR A 488 1.92 -5.08 -14.41
CA THR A 488 3.33 -5.49 -14.43
C THR A 488 3.48 -7.00 -14.66
N SER A 489 2.65 -7.82 -14.00
CA SER A 489 2.64 -9.28 -14.17
C SER A 489 2.26 -9.70 -15.61
N LYS A 490 1.30 -9.01 -16.26
CA LYS A 490 0.96 -9.19 -17.68
C LYS A 490 2.11 -8.79 -18.60
N VAL A 491 2.71 -7.62 -18.40
CA VAL A 491 3.82 -7.12 -19.23
C VAL A 491 5.03 -8.05 -19.11
N SER A 492 5.41 -8.45 -17.89
CA SER A 492 6.48 -9.43 -17.67
C SER A 492 6.14 -10.81 -18.24
N GLY A 493 4.88 -11.26 -18.15
CA GLY A 493 4.44 -12.54 -18.72
C GLY A 493 4.50 -12.56 -20.25
N VAL A 494 4.25 -11.43 -20.91
CA VAL A 494 4.50 -11.26 -22.35
C VAL A 494 5.99 -11.22 -22.64
N LEU A 495 6.77 -10.41 -21.91
CA LEU A 495 8.22 -10.27 -22.10
C LEU A 495 8.96 -11.62 -21.99
N GLN A 496 8.65 -12.44 -20.99
CA GLN A 496 9.26 -13.77 -20.84
C GLN A 496 8.94 -14.68 -22.04
N LYS A 497 7.75 -14.57 -22.64
CA LYS A 497 7.37 -15.32 -23.85
C LYS A 497 8.00 -14.77 -25.12
N LEU A 498 8.30 -13.47 -25.18
CA LEU A 498 9.14 -12.91 -26.24
C LEU A 498 10.58 -13.40 -26.11
N LEU A 499 11.11 -13.52 -24.88
CA LEU A 499 12.45 -14.05 -24.63
C LEU A 499 12.59 -15.53 -25.01
N THR A 500 11.61 -16.40 -24.69
CA THR A 500 11.62 -17.82 -25.12
C THR A 500 11.54 -18.01 -26.64
N HIS A 501 11.19 -16.97 -27.39
CA HIS A 501 11.10 -16.98 -28.86
C HIS A 501 11.92 -15.85 -29.51
N SER A 502 12.94 -15.34 -28.81
CA SER A 502 13.77 -14.20 -29.26
C SER A 502 14.42 -14.46 -30.63
N SER A 503 14.88 -15.69 -30.89
CA SER A 503 15.45 -16.09 -32.18
C SER A 503 14.49 -15.93 -33.37
N THR A 504 13.18 -16.11 -33.17
CA THR A 504 12.14 -15.91 -34.21
C THR A 504 11.72 -14.44 -34.34
N LEU A 505 12.17 -13.57 -33.43
CA LEU A 505 11.84 -12.15 -33.36
C LEU A 505 13.05 -11.24 -33.62
N GLN A 506 14.25 -11.82 -33.78
CA GLN A 506 15.51 -11.09 -33.94
C GLN A 506 15.47 -10.13 -35.14
N ASP A 507 15.02 -10.59 -36.31
CA ASP A 507 14.92 -9.77 -37.53
C ASP A 507 13.95 -8.59 -37.34
N VAL A 508 12.77 -8.87 -36.76
CA VAL A 508 11.74 -7.88 -36.39
C VAL A 508 12.30 -6.81 -35.43
N LEU A 509 13.11 -7.22 -34.46
CA LEU A 509 13.73 -6.33 -33.47
C LEU A 509 14.88 -5.50 -34.07
N VAL A 510 15.63 -6.03 -35.03
CA VAL A 510 16.64 -5.28 -35.80
C VAL A 510 15.96 -4.22 -36.67
N GLN A 511 14.91 -4.56 -37.41
CA GLN A 511 14.13 -3.58 -38.20
C GLN A 511 13.54 -2.46 -37.32
N LEU A 512 13.08 -2.79 -36.11
CA LEU A 512 12.63 -1.79 -35.13
C LEU A 512 13.77 -0.87 -34.64
N CYS A 513 15.00 -1.38 -34.48
CA CYS A 513 16.16 -0.54 -34.15
C CYS A 513 16.50 0.42 -35.29
N ASP A 514 16.52 -0.07 -36.53
CA ASP A 514 16.82 0.73 -37.73
C ASP A 514 15.74 1.79 -38.03
N LEU A 515 14.49 1.57 -37.60
CA LEU A 515 13.41 2.54 -37.67
C LEU A 515 13.52 3.64 -36.59
N VAL A 516 13.78 3.23 -35.34
CA VAL A 516 13.83 4.14 -34.17
C VAL A 516 15.12 4.96 -34.12
N GLN A 517 16.27 4.39 -34.51
CA GLN A 517 17.57 5.09 -34.59
C GLN A 517 17.94 5.83 -33.30
N ARG A 518 17.93 5.09 -32.17
CA ARG A 518 18.31 5.57 -30.85
C ARG A 518 19.17 4.54 -30.13
N ASP A 519 20.41 4.90 -29.81
CA ASP A 519 21.28 4.04 -28.99
C ASP A 519 20.63 3.70 -27.64
N THR A 520 19.90 4.64 -27.05
CA THR A 520 19.16 4.45 -25.79
C THR A 520 18.02 3.43 -25.90
N PHE A 521 17.42 3.25 -27.07
CA PHE A 521 16.42 2.22 -27.35
C PHE A 521 17.09 0.85 -27.46
N THR A 522 18.10 0.72 -28.32
CA THR A 522 18.83 -0.54 -28.56
C THR A 522 19.52 -1.04 -27.29
N GLN A 523 20.17 -0.16 -26.51
CA GLN A 523 20.77 -0.51 -25.21
C GLN A 523 19.71 -0.95 -24.17
N SER A 524 18.50 -0.40 -24.23
CA SER A 524 17.40 -0.84 -23.38
C SER A 524 16.87 -2.23 -23.80
N LEU A 525 16.86 -2.56 -25.09
CA LEU A 525 16.53 -3.90 -25.60
C LEU A 525 17.61 -4.95 -25.26
N PHE A 526 18.90 -4.60 -25.34
CA PHE A 526 19.99 -5.45 -24.81
C PHE A 526 19.82 -5.69 -23.30
N THR A 527 19.45 -4.66 -22.53
CA THR A 527 19.21 -4.77 -21.08
C THR A 527 18.01 -5.70 -20.75
N LEU A 528 16.99 -5.73 -21.60
CA LEU A 528 15.86 -6.67 -21.49
C LEU A 528 16.23 -8.10 -21.90
N GLY A 529 17.36 -8.31 -22.58
CA GLY A 529 17.79 -9.60 -23.13
C GLY A 529 17.10 -9.98 -24.46
N LEU A 530 16.43 -9.03 -25.12
CA LEU A 530 15.65 -9.29 -26.35
C LEU A 530 16.51 -9.34 -27.63
N LEU A 531 17.71 -8.76 -27.60
CA LEU A 531 18.70 -8.77 -28.68
C LEU A 531 20.02 -9.33 -28.14
N ASP A 532 20.73 -10.09 -28.97
CA ASP A 532 22.10 -10.55 -28.70
C ASP A 532 23.16 -9.55 -29.25
N PRO A 533 24.02 -8.96 -28.40
CA PRO A 533 25.07 -8.05 -28.85
C PRO A 533 26.15 -8.71 -29.72
N ALA A 534 26.26 -10.05 -29.74
CA ALA A 534 27.18 -10.75 -30.64
C ALA A 534 26.65 -10.83 -32.09
N GLN A 535 25.35 -10.61 -32.31
CA GLN A 535 24.69 -10.71 -33.61
C GLN A 535 24.46 -9.34 -34.27
N TYR A 536 24.43 -8.26 -33.48
CA TYR A 536 24.22 -6.91 -33.99
C TYR A 536 25.51 -6.33 -34.60
N GLY A 537 25.72 -6.58 -35.90
CA GLY A 537 26.93 -6.24 -36.66
C GLY A 537 27.18 -4.75 -36.92
N GLY A 538 27.16 -3.92 -35.88
CA GLY A 538 27.51 -2.49 -35.91
C GLY A 538 28.71 -2.19 -35.00
N SER A 539 29.67 -1.41 -35.49
CA SER A 539 30.92 -1.10 -34.78
C SER A 539 30.68 -0.45 -33.42
N ALA A 540 30.79 -1.24 -32.34
CA ALA A 540 30.83 -0.73 -30.97
C ALA A 540 32.12 0.07 -30.72
N GLY A 541 32.07 1.38 -31.03
CA GLY A 541 33.16 2.29 -30.74
C GLY A 541 33.36 2.44 -29.23
N GLU A 542 34.54 2.09 -28.74
CA GLU A 542 34.90 2.22 -27.33
C GLU A 542 34.86 3.69 -26.88
N ASN A 543 33.78 4.09 -26.20
CA ASN A 543 33.71 5.36 -25.46
C ASN A 543 33.35 5.08 -24.00
N ASN A 544 34.36 4.64 -23.26
CA ASN A 544 34.27 4.32 -21.84
C ASN A 544 34.42 5.61 -20.99
N ARG A 545 33.47 5.83 -20.06
CA ARG A 545 33.42 6.86 -19.00
C ARG A 545 33.08 8.31 -19.37
N ASN A 546 32.55 9.00 -18.36
CA ASN A 546 32.38 10.44 -18.22
C ASN A 546 31.28 11.15 -19.04
N GLY A 547 30.10 10.53 -19.14
CA GLY A 547 28.86 11.30 -19.27
C GLY A 547 28.64 12.16 -18.02
N LYS A 548 28.87 13.47 -18.11
CA LYS A 548 28.58 14.42 -17.02
C LYS A 548 27.07 14.52 -16.81
N SER A 549 26.63 14.57 -15.55
CA SER A 549 25.25 14.89 -15.22
C SER A 549 24.93 16.33 -15.61
N HIS A 550 24.24 16.52 -16.73
CA HIS A 550 23.60 17.80 -17.05
C HIS A 550 22.43 18.00 -16.08
N THR A 551 22.65 18.84 -15.07
CA THR A 551 21.68 19.21 -14.04
C THR A 551 20.58 20.09 -14.64
N HIS A 552 19.67 19.50 -15.40
CA HIS A 552 18.44 20.15 -15.79
C HIS A 552 17.60 20.42 -14.54
N SER A 553 17.25 21.69 -14.33
CA SER A 553 16.52 22.17 -13.16
C SER A 553 15.18 21.45 -13.02
N THR A 554 14.99 20.72 -11.93
CA THR A 554 13.74 20.01 -11.65
C THR A 554 12.54 20.97 -11.62
N PRO A 555 11.47 20.72 -12.39
CA PRO A 555 10.17 21.34 -12.15
C PRO A 555 9.73 21.08 -10.70
N LYS A 556 8.97 22.01 -10.10
CA LYS A 556 8.59 21.97 -8.67
C LYS A 556 7.94 20.62 -8.30
N GLN A 557 8.65 19.84 -7.48
CA GLN A 557 8.20 18.53 -7.03
C GLN A 557 6.92 18.65 -6.20
N HIS A 558 5.93 17.81 -6.51
CA HIS A 558 4.77 17.59 -5.64
C HIS A 558 4.89 16.23 -4.95
N GLY A 559 4.52 16.18 -3.67
CA GLY A 559 4.26 14.95 -2.93
C GLY A 559 5.47 14.05 -2.66
N TYR A 560 5.65 13.01 -3.47
CA TYR A 560 6.15 11.72 -2.99
C TYR A 560 7.62 11.42 -3.34
N LYS A 561 8.40 11.02 -2.32
CA LYS A 561 9.80 10.61 -2.40
C LYS A 561 9.91 9.12 -2.08
N LEU A 562 10.07 8.28 -3.11
CA LEU A 562 10.23 6.81 -2.99
C LEU A 562 11.24 6.45 -1.89
N ASN A 563 10.85 5.65 -0.90
CA ASN A 563 11.76 5.10 0.09
C ASN A 563 11.87 3.58 -0.03
N LEU A 564 13.09 3.03 -0.02
CA LEU A 564 13.34 1.58 -0.10
C LEU A 564 14.32 1.11 1.00
N VAL A 565 14.56 1.94 2.01
CA VAL A 565 15.48 1.62 3.13
C VAL A 565 14.91 1.95 4.50
N GLU A 566 13.68 2.44 4.60
CA GLU A 566 13.01 2.71 5.88
C GLU A 566 12.89 1.44 6.73
N SER A 567 12.58 0.32 6.07
CA SER A 567 12.61 -1.06 6.57
C SER A 567 13.94 -1.44 7.25
N LEU A 568 15.06 -0.82 6.86
CA LEU A 568 16.40 -1.09 7.38
C LEU A 568 16.81 -0.13 8.50
N CYS A 569 16.06 0.97 8.68
CA CYS A 569 16.36 2.03 9.64
C CYS A 569 15.49 1.99 10.90
N ILE A 570 14.40 1.21 10.89
CA ILE A 570 13.54 0.97 12.05
C ILE A 570 14.16 -0.16 12.92
N PRO A 571 14.27 0.00 14.24
CA PRO A 571 14.73 -1.08 15.13
C PRO A 571 13.81 -2.31 15.07
N PRO A 572 14.34 -3.53 15.17
CA PRO A 572 13.53 -4.75 15.13
C PRO A 572 12.56 -4.84 16.32
N MET A 573 11.40 -5.46 16.09
CA MET A 573 10.45 -5.78 17.16
C MET A 573 11.10 -6.66 18.22
N SER A 574 10.76 -6.44 19.49
CA SER A 574 11.47 -6.95 20.65
C SER A 574 11.55 -8.48 20.70
N ARG A 575 10.55 -9.22 20.20
CA ARG A 575 10.61 -10.70 20.08
C ARG A 575 11.63 -11.19 19.04
N THR A 576 11.97 -10.34 18.07
CA THR A 576 12.93 -10.65 16.98
C THR A 576 14.33 -10.09 17.24
N SER A 577 14.44 -9.05 18.07
CA SER A 577 15.73 -8.45 18.48
C SER A 577 16.64 -9.46 19.19
N LEU A 578 17.96 -9.35 18.99
CA LEU A 578 18.94 -10.08 19.80
C LEU A 578 19.35 -9.24 21.01
N LEU A 579 19.53 -7.93 20.83
CA LEU A 579 19.81 -6.98 21.92
C LEU A 579 18.79 -7.06 23.07
N SER A 580 17.50 -7.16 22.78
CA SER A 580 16.42 -7.45 23.75
C SER A 580 16.69 -8.71 24.57
N LYS A 581 17.04 -9.81 23.91
CA LYS A 581 17.28 -11.12 24.52
C LYS A 581 18.55 -11.12 25.36
N SER A 582 19.63 -10.51 24.86
CA SER A 582 20.86 -10.27 25.62
C SER A 582 20.61 -9.39 26.84
N ALA A 583 19.77 -8.36 26.74
CA ALA A 583 19.47 -7.45 27.85
C ALA A 583 18.66 -8.12 28.97
N ILE A 584 17.59 -8.86 28.67
CA ILE A 584 16.84 -9.60 29.70
C ILE A 584 17.68 -10.74 30.32
N GLN A 585 18.58 -11.35 29.56
CA GLN A 585 19.58 -12.29 30.08
C GLN A 585 20.60 -11.60 30.99
N LEU A 586 21.02 -10.37 30.67
CA LEU A 586 21.91 -9.58 31.53
C LEU A 586 21.23 -9.27 32.88
N LEU A 587 19.99 -8.78 32.87
CA LEU A 587 19.24 -8.49 34.10
C LEU A 587 19.13 -9.72 35.01
N SER A 588 18.68 -10.85 34.46
CA SER A 588 18.55 -12.11 35.20
C SER A 588 19.88 -12.72 35.64
N SER A 589 21.01 -12.36 35.01
CA SER A 589 22.36 -12.77 35.44
C SER A 589 22.96 -11.95 36.58
N GLY A 590 22.45 -10.72 36.82
CA GLY A 590 23.01 -9.78 37.81
C GLY A 590 24.46 -9.33 37.54
N GLN A 591 25.01 -9.56 36.33
CA GLN A 591 26.42 -9.26 36.05
C GLN A 591 26.65 -7.77 35.75
N ALA A 592 27.56 -7.15 36.49
CA ALA A 592 27.97 -5.74 36.31
C ALA A 592 26.85 -4.69 36.52
N THR A 593 25.89 -4.99 37.40
CA THR A 593 24.88 -4.03 37.88
C THR A 593 25.53 -2.88 38.65
N ASP A 594 25.01 -1.65 38.45
CA ASP A 594 25.57 -0.41 39.03
C ASP A 594 24.54 0.46 39.77
N MET A 595 23.30 -0.02 39.92
CA MET A 595 22.25 0.53 40.79
C MET A 595 21.38 -0.55 41.44
N VAL A 596 20.60 -0.13 42.44
CA VAL A 596 19.65 -0.96 43.18
C VAL A 596 18.26 -0.32 43.19
N PHE A 597 17.22 -1.12 43.06
CA PHE A 597 15.85 -0.77 43.42
C PHE A 597 15.48 -1.42 44.75
N GLU A 598 14.87 -0.66 45.66
CA GLU A 598 14.24 -1.20 46.88
C GLU A 598 12.72 -1.07 46.73
N VAL A 599 12.02 -2.19 46.61
CA VAL A 599 10.56 -2.22 46.54
C VAL A 599 10.00 -2.42 47.93
N VAL A 600 9.23 -1.45 48.42
CA VAL A 600 8.52 -1.50 49.69
C VAL A 600 7.09 -1.89 49.41
N ALA A 601 6.70 -3.11 49.80
CA ALA A 601 5.34 -3.58 49.67
C ALA A 601 4.44 -2.89 50.72
N SER A 602 3.46 -2.12 50.26
CA SER A 602 2.46 -1.50 51.14
C SER A 602 1.56 -2.59 51.71
N GLN A 603 1.60 -2.79 53.04
CA GLN A 603 0.63 -3.65 53.73
C GLN A 603 -0.70 -2.92 53.81
N GLU A 604 -1.74 -3.48 53.19
CA GLU A 604 -3.10 -3.15 53.61
C GLU A 604 -3.28 -3.62 55.06
N PRO A 605 -3.82 -2.78 55.97
CA PRO A 605 -4.07 -3.23 57.33
C PRO A 605 -5.13 -4.35 57.28
N PRO A 606 -4.91 -5.49 57.95
CA PRO A 606 -5.88 -6.58 57.93
C PRO A 606 -7.20 -6.08 58.48
N ASP A 607 -8.28 -6.40 57.77
CA ASP A 607 -9.64 -5.96 58.07
C ASP A 607 -9.95 -6.16 59.56
N CYS A 608 -10.17 -5.06 60.27
CA CYS A 608 -10.45 -5.08 61.69
C CYS A 608 -11.87 -5.60 61.92
N VAL A 609 -12.01 -6.93 61.93
CA VAL A 609 -13.26 -7.63 62.27
C VAL A 609 -13.60 -7.33 63.72
N ILE A 610 -14.40 -6.28 63.94
CA ILE A 610 -14.90 -5.90 65.26
C ILE A 610 -15.99 -6.90 65.68
N ASP A 611 -15.58 -8.04 66.24
CA ASP A 611 -16.52 -8.95 66.91
C ASP A 611 -17.13 -8.25 68.13
N HIS A 612 -18.35 -7.78 67.97
CA HIS A 612 -19.10 -7.07 69.00
C HIS A 612 -19.58 -7.95 70.18
N THR A 613 -19.25 -9.24 70.24
CA THR A 613 -19.91 -10.18 71.17
C THR A 613 -19.24 -10.43 72.52
N GLN A 614 -17.96 -10.08 72.74
CA GLN A 614 -17.26 -10.40 74.01
C GLN A 614 -16.51 -9.22 74.66
N SER A 615 -17.15 -8.60 75.64
CA SER A 615 -16.52 -7.63 76.56
C SER A 615 -15.66 -8.33 77.61
N GLN A 616 -14.37 -8.50 77.34
CA GLN A 616 -13.36 -8.70 78.40
C GLN A 616 -12.00 -8.14 77.98
N ALA A 617 -11.51 -7.14 78.71
CA ALA A 617 -10.18 -6.58 78.51
C ALA A 617 -9.12 -7.51 79.15
N VAL A 618 -8.10 -7.86 78.38
CA VAL A 618 -6.87 -8.51 78.86
C VAL A 618 -5.70 -7.61 78.46
N GLU A 619 -4.90 -7.20 79.45
CA GLU A 619 -3.73 -6.35 79.21
C GLU A 619 -2.60 -7.18 78.57
N ALA A 620 -2.22 -6.84 77.33
CA ALA A 620 -1.00 -7.31 76.70
C ALA A 620 0.14 -6.30 76.92
N SER A 621 1.37 -6.78 77.13
CA SER A 621 2.50 -5.94 77.53
C SER A 621 3.16 -5.19 76.36
N PRO A 622 3.76 -4.01 76.58
CA PRO A 622 4.48 -3.26 75.56
C PRO A 622 5.89 -3.82 75.34
N ALA A 623 5.98 -4.93 74.61
CA ALA A 623 7.21 -5.49 74.06
C ALA A 623 6.91 -6.16 72.70
N ASP A 624 7.90 -6.17 71.82
CA ASP A 624 7.91 -6.89 70.53
C ASP A 624 6.82 -6.50 69.52
N GLN A 625 6.84 -5.23 69.10
CA GLN A 625 6.38 -4.81 67.77
C GLN A 625 7.52 -4.13 67.00
N GLN A 626 8.39 -4.97 66.43
CA GLN A 626 9.26 -4.65 65.29
C GLN A 626 8.98 -5.66 64.17
N GLU A 627 7.74 -5.69 63.70
CA GLU A 627 7.38 -6.37 62.46
C GLU A 627 7.93 -5.52 61.30
N GLY A 628 8.94 -6.04 60.60
CA GLY A 628 9.69 -5.29 59.61
C GLY A 628 8.98 -5.20 58.26
N GLU A 629 9.08 -4.04 57.62
CA GLU A 629 8.69 -3.86 56.22
C GLU A 629 9.45 -4.86 55.33
N GLU A 630 8.74 -5.63 54.50
CA GLU A 630 9.37 -6.57 53.55
C GLU A 630 9.97 -5.80 52.35
N VAL A 631 11.15 -5.22 52.55
CA VAL A 631 11.89 -4.51 51.51
C VAL A 631 12.60 -5.50 50.57
N CYS A 632 12.16 -5.56 49.32
CA CYS A 632 12.80 -6.39 48.30
C CYS A 632 13.84 -5.60 47.49
N SER A 633 15.09 -6.08 47.44
CA SER A 633 16.19 -5.42 46.72
C SER A 633 16.44 -6.08 45.35
N ILE A 634 16.30 -5.32 44.27
CA ILE A 634 16.51 -5.76 42.88
C ILE A 634 17.70 -5.01 42.27
N GLN A 635 18.67 -5.72 41.70
CA GLN A 635 19.87 -5.13 41.08
C GLN A 635 19.61 -4.74 39.61
N ALA A 636 20.16 -3.62 39.15
CA ALA A 636 19.93 -3.11 37.79
C ALA A 636 21.12 -2.28 37.22
N HIS A 637 21.00 -1.87 35.96
CA HIS A 637 21.97 -1.10 35.19
C HIS A 637 21.41 0.28 34.83
N ARG A 638 22.06 1.35 35.30
CA ARG A 638 21.62 2.74 35.17
C ARG A 638 21.42 3.16 33.73
N VAL A 639 22.32 2.74 32.83
CA VAL A 639 22.26 3.07 31.40
C VAL A 639 21.05 2.47 30.69
N ILE A 640 20.69 1.20 30.95
CA ILE A 640 19.53 0.57 30.30
C ILE A 640 18.23 1.16 30.86
N VAL A 641 18.15 1.32 32.19
CA VAL A 641 16.99 1.90 32.86
C VAL A 641 16.74 3.35 32.39
N ALA A 642 17.78 4.18 32.31
CA ALA A 642 17.67 5.57 31.82
C ALA A 642 17.40 5.67 30.31
N ALA A 643 17.87 4.73 29.49
CA ALA A 643 17.58 4.71 28.05
C ALA A 643 16.16 4.26 27.71
N ARG A 644 15.41 3.71 28.68
CA ARG A 644 14.09 3.08 28.48
C ARG A 644 12.97 3.69 29.34
N CYS A 645 13.29 4.60 30.27
CA CYS A 645 12.31 5.30 31.11
C CYS A 645 12.78 6.74 31.40
N ASP A 646 12.05 7.73 30.90
CA ASP A 646 12.36 9.16 31.02
C ASP A 646 12.28 9.69 32.46
N TRP A 647 11.46 9.05 33.30
CA TRP A 647 11.39 9.32 34.74
C TRP A 647 12.67 8.88 35.46
N PHE A 648 13.09 7.62 35.28
CA PHE A 648 14.34 7.15 35.87
C PHE A 648 15.58 7.85 35.30
N ARG A 649 15.56 8.24 34.02
CA ARG A 649 16.62 9.08 33.42
C ARG A 649 16.79 10.39 34.20
N ARG A 650 15.70 11.10 34.46
CA ARG A 650 15.72 12.34 35.26
C ARG A 650 16.17 12.07 36.70
N ALA A 651 15.64 11.03 37.36
CA ALA A 651 16.03 10.68 38.72
C ALA A 651 17.54 10.38 38.85
N LEU A 652 18.10 9.53 37.99
CA LEU A 652 19.51 9.10 38.03
C LEU A 652 20.52 10.17 37.57
N LEU A 653 20.05 11.27 36.98
CA LEU A 653 20.86 12.42 36.52
C LEU A 653 20.62 13.70 37.35
N SER A 654 19.61 13.71 38.22
CA SER A 654 19.18 14.87 39.01
C SER A 654 20.22 15.46 39.97
N GLY A 655 21.22 14.67 40.38
CA GLY A 655 22.11 14.99 41.49
C GLY A 655 21.46 14.87 42.88
N MET A 656 20.24 14.33 42.97
CA MET A 656 19.56 13.99 44.24
C MET A 656 20.06 12.65 44.79
N ARG A 657 19.47 12.17 45.90
CA ARG A 657 19.92 10.94 46.59
C ARG A 657 19.94 9.73 45.67
N GLU A 658 18.93 9.63 44.82
CA GLU A 658 18.71 8.60 43.82
C GLU A 658 19.92 8.46 42.87
N ALA A 659 20.53 9.59 42.50
CA ALA A 659 21.70 9.65 41.64
C ALA A 659 23.02 9.43 42.40
N ILE A 660 23.09 9.86 43.67
CA ILE A 660 24.29 9.77 44.54
C ILE A 660 24.46 8.35 45.09
N ASP A 661 23.42 7.84 45.76
CA ASP A 661 23.38 6.53 46.43
C ASP A 661 23.17 5.39 45.41
N ARG A 662 22.82 5.74 44.15
CA ARG A 662 22.50 4.83 43.04
C ARG A 662 21.37 3.87 43.40
N LYS A 663 20.43 4.37 44.19
CA LYS A 663 19.35 3.59 44.79
C LYS A 663 18.03 4.31 44.63
N ILE A 664 17.03 3.63 44.09
CA ILE A 664 15.67 4.17 43.96
C ILE A 664 14.73 3.33 44.80
N VAL A 665 13.98 3.97 45.69
CA VAL A 665 12.94 3.32 46.48
C VAL A 665 11.62 3.40 45.71
N ILE A 666 10.91 2.28 45.64
CA ILE A 666 9.62 2.11 44.97
C ILE A 666 8.58 1.81 46.04
N HIS A 667 7.50 2.60 46.07
CA HIS A 667 6.40 2.47 47.04
C HIS A 667 5.10 2.11 46.31
N ASP A 668 4.15 1.50 47.03
CA ASP A 668 2.81 1.15 46.52
C ASP A 668 2.86 0.25 45.28
N THR A 669 3.68 -0.80 45.34
CA THR A 669 3.84 -1.79 44.26
C THR A 669 4.39 -3.10 44.84
N SER A 670 3.89 -4.26 44.40
CA SER A 670 4.44 -5.55 44.83
C SER A 670 5.79 -5.83 44.14
N PRO A 671 6.74 -6.54 44.81
CA PRO A 671 8.03 -6.89 44.20
C PRO A 671 7.90 -7.69 42.89
N PHE A 672 6.86 -8.51 42.74
CA PHE A 672 6.53 -9.21 41.50
C PHE A 672 6.17 -8.25 40.38
N LEU A 673 5.29 -7.29 40.64
CA LEU A 673 4.81 -6.36 39.62
C LEU A 673 5.91 -5.38 39.18
N PHE A 674 6.71 -4.88 40.12
CA PHE A 674 7.88 -4.07 39.76
C PHE A 674 8.94 -4.88 39.01
N SER A 675 9.11 -6.17 39.32
CA SER A 675 9.98 -7.05 38.52
C SER A 675 9.47 -7.20 37.08
N THR A 676 8.15 -7.31 36.89
CA THR A 676 7.52 -7.36 35.56
C THR A 676 7.72 -6.05 34.79
N PHE A 677 7.54 -4.91 35.44
CA PHE A 677 7.86 -3.59 34.90
C PHE A 677 9.33 -3.45 34.48
N LEU A 678 10.26 -3.85 35.36
CA LEU A 678 11.69 -3.79 35.08
C LEU A 678 12.10 -4.75 33.96
N ASN A 679 11.52 -5.96 33.92
CA ASN A 679 11.70 -6.90 32.83
C ASN A 679 11.28 -6.29 31.48
N TYR A 680 10.15 -5.56 31.43
CA TYR A 680 9.71 -4.86 30.21
C TYR A 680 10.72 -3.79 29.75
N LEU A 681 11.37 -3.05 30.65
CA LEU A 681 12.40 -2.07 30.24
C LEU A 681 13.55 -2.75 29.50
N TYR A 682 13.95 -3.96 29.91
CA TYR A 682 15.06 -4.74 29.31
C TYR A 682 14.64 -5.60 28.12
N SER A 683 13.39 -6.06 28.06
CA SER A 683 12.90 -6.98 27.03
C SER A 683 12.03 -6.34 25.96
N GLY A 684 11.41 -5.18 26.24
CA GLY A 684 10.36 -4.56 25.41
C GLY A 684 9.09 -5.39 25.22
N GLN A 685 8.92 -6.47 26.00
CA GLN A 685 7.87 -7.49 25.86
C GLN A 685 7.06 -7.63 27.16
N LEU A 686 5.74 -7.75 27.04
CA LEU A 686 4.82 -8.09 28.12
C LEU A 686 4.02 -9.35 27.74
N GLU A 687 4.05 -10.37 28.59
CA GLU A 687 3.17 -11.55 28.45
C GLU A 687 1.88 -11.35 29.25
N THR A 688 0.91 -10.68 28.65
CA THR A 688 -0.35 -10.27 29.31
C THR A 688 -1.24 -11.44 29.79
N LYS A 689 -0.88 -12.69 29.49
CA LYS A 689 -1.66 -13.89 29.85
C LYS A 689 -1.37 -14.38 31.28
N ASP A 690 -0.18 -14.07 31.78
CA ASP A 690 0.33 -14.58 33.05
C ASP A 690 0.04 -13.61 34.21
N LEU A 691 -0.81 -12.60 33.96
CA LEU A 691 -1.20 -11.54 34.88
C LEU A 691 -2.72 -11.53 35.08
N SER A 692 -3.19 -11.19 36.28
CA SER A 692 -4.62 -10.93 36.53
C SER A 692 -5.07 -9.58 35.94
N VAL A 693 -6.38 -9.34 35.90
CA VAL A 693 -6.96 -8.04 35.53
C VAL A 693 -6.43 -6.92 36.43
N ASP A 694 -6.38 -7.18 37.74
CA ASP A 694 -5.87 -6.25 38.76
C ASP A 694 -4.39 -5.95 38.53
N GLN A 695 -3.58 -6.99 38.28
CA GLN A 695 -2.16 -6.83 37.96
C GLN A 695 -1.93 -6.06 36.65
N LEU A 696 -2.80 -6.21 35.64
CA LEU A 696 -2.73 -5.40 34.42
C LEU A 696 -3.13 -3.94 34.68
N ALA A 697 -4.11 -3.69 35.55
CA ALA A 697 -4.52 -2.34 35.97
C ALA A 697 -3.43 -1.65 36.81
N ASP A 698 -2.86 -2.34 37.81
CA ASP A 698 -1.74 -1.85 38.61
C ASP A 698 -0.51 -1.59 37.75
N LEU A 699 -0.21 -2.46 36.76
CA LEU A 699 0.92 -2.25 35.85
C LEU A 699 0.67 -1.08 34.90
N MET A 700 -0.59 -0.85 34.49
CA MET A 700 -0.99 0.35 33.74
C MET A 700 -0.76 1.61 34.57
N LEU A 701 -1.22 1.65 35.83
CA LEU A 701 -0.98 2.74 36.79
C LEU A 701 0.53 2.96 37.03
N LEU A 702 1.31 1.89 37.19
CA LEU A 702 2.75 1.94 37.38
C LEU A 702 3.49 2.50 36.16
N SER A 703 3.01 2.17 34.96
CA SER A 703 3.54 2.69 33.70
C SER A 703 3.14 4.13 33.39
N ASP A 704 1.98 4.59 33.86
CA ASP A 704 1.63 6.02 33.86
C ASP A 704 2.54 6.80 34.83
N ARG A 705 2.65 6.32 36.09
CA ARG A 705 3.49 6.90 37.16
C ARG A 705 4.96 7.10 36.75
N TYR A 706 5.52 6.19 35.95
CA TYR A 706 6.91 6.22 35.49
C TYR A 706 7.09 6.62 34.02
N GLU A 707 6.04 7.15 33.37
CA GLU A 707 6.08 7.69 32.00
C GLU A 707 6.58 6.68 30.95
N VAL A 708 6.02 5.46 30.96
CA VAL A 708 6.31 4.38 30.01
C VAL A 708 5.07 4.04 29.17
N ASP A 709 4.67 4.97 28.30
CA ASP A 709 3.46 4.86 27.47
C ASP A 709 3.36 3.56 26.65
N SER A 710 4.48 2.98 26.22
CA SER A 710 4.48 1.72 25.46
C SER A 710 4.14 0.49 26.31
N LEU A 711 4.40 0.53 27.62
CA LEU A 711 3.95 -0.48 28.57
C LEU A 711 2.48 -0.26 28.92
N LYS A 712 2.09 0.99 29.12
CA LYS A 712 0.70 1.41 29.37
C LYS A 712 -0.24 0.90 28.29
N GLN A 713 0.10 1.13 27.01
CA GLN A 713 -0.64 0.62 25.86
C GLN A 713 -0.67 -0.92 25.78
N ALA A 714 0.40 -1.60 26.22
CA ALA A 714 0.42 -3.05 26.31
C ALA A 714 -0.56 -3.59 27.40
N CYS A 715 -0.67 -2.89 28.53
CA CYS A 715 -1.67 -3.18 29.55
C CYS A 715 -3.09 -2.87 29.07
N GLU A 716 -3.32 -1.73 28.41
CA GLU A 716 -4.63 -1.38 27.81
C GLU A 716 -5.14 -2.48 26.87
N GLN A 717 -4.26 -3.02 26.00
CA GLN A 717 -4.63 -4.09 25.08
C GLN A 717 -4.74 -5.47 25.75
N GLY A 718 -4.14 -5.65 26.93
CA GLY A 718 -4.45 -6.76 27.83
C GLY A 718 -5.87 -6.65 28.39
N LEU A 719 -6.16 -5.54 29.10
CA LEU A 719 -7.45 -5.25 29.72
C LEU A 719 -8.62 -5.27 28.74
N LYS A 720 -8.42 -4.78 27.49
CA LYS A 720 -9.37 -4.86 26.38
C LYS A 720 -10.00 -6.25 26.20
N ARG A 721 -9.25 -7.32 26.48
CA ARG A 721 -9.70 -8.73 26.30
C ARG A 721 -10.61 -9.23 27.42
N HIS A 722 -10.73 -8.46 28.49
CA HIS A 722 -11.56 -8.77 29.66
C HIS A 722 -12.83 -7.91 29.73
N ILE A 723 -13.09 -7.04 28.74
CA ILE A 723 -14.30 -6.22 28.68
C ILE A 723 -15.53 -7.12 28.52
N ASP A 724 -16.40 -7.08 29.54
CA ASP A 724 -17.71 -7.71 29.59
C ASP A 724 -18.74 -6.73 30.19
N GLU A 725 -20.00 -7.18 30.36
CA GLU A 725 -21.13 -6.34 30.81
C GLU A 725 -20.91 -5.75 32.22
N ASP A 726 -20.25 -6.48 33.13
CA ASP A 726 -19.99 -6.03 34.50
C ASP A 726 -18.76 -5.10 34.58
N SER A 727 -17.71 -5.39 33.81
CA SER A 727 -16.41 -4.69 33.91
C SER A 727 -16.27 -3.46 33.01
N VAL A 728 -17.06 -3.34 31.94
CA VAL A 728 -16.91 -2.29 30.92
C VAL A 728 -16.97 -0.86 31.48
N LEU A 729 -17.81 -0.60 32.48
CA LEU A 729 -17.94 0.73 33.08
C LEU A 729 -16.73 1.08 33.98
N TYR A 730 -16.22 0.11 34.72
CA TYR A 730 -14.98 0.25 35.50
C TYR A 730 -13.76 0.51 34.59
N PHE A 731 -13.63 -0.27 33.50
CA PHE A 731 -12.57 -0.06 32.50
C PHE A 731 -12.71 1.28 31.76
N LEU A 732 -13.93 1.77 31.52
CA LEU A 732 -14.15 3.10 30.93
C LEU A 732 -13.72 4.21 31.90
N SER A 733 -14.04 4.09 33.19
CA SER A 733 -13.64 5.03 34.23
C SER A 733 -12.10 5.12 34.36
N MET A 734 -11.41 3.97 34.42
CA MET A 734 -9.94 3.93 34.34
C MET A 734 -9.41 4.49 33.01
N GLY A 735 -10.10 4.24 31.89
CA GLY A 735 -9.76 4.78 30.58
C GLY A 735 -9.81 6.32 30.51
N ASP A 736 -10.74 6.95 31.24
CA ASP A 736 -10.78 8.40 31.43
C ASP A 736 -9.68 8.87 32.39
N GLN A 737 -9.63 8.29 33.60
CA GLN A 737 -8.71 8.69 34.67
C GLN A 737 -7.24 8.67 34.26
N PHE A 738 -6.81 7.62 33.56
CA PHE A 738 -5.43 7.44 33.11
C PHE A 738 -5.21 7.89 31.66
N ASN A 739 -6.20 8.52 31.00
CA ASN A 739 -6.11 8.91 29.58
C ASN A 739 -5.69 7.72 28.68
N ALA A 740 -6.24 6.54 29.00
CA ALA A 740 -5.94 5.26 28.38
C ALA A 740 -6.87 5.07 27.17
N LYS A 741 -6.44 5.63 26.03
CA LYS A 741 -7.30 5.88 24.87
C LYS A 741 -7.74 4.61 24.14
N LEU A 742 -6.90 3.59 24.08
CA LEU A 742 -7.23 2.32 23.45
C LEU A 742 -8.32 1.62 24.27
N LEU A 743 -8.11 1.53 25.59
CA LEU A 743 -9.09 0.94 26.51
C LEU A 743 -10.42 1.70 26.50
N ARG A 744 -10.40 3.04 26.66
CA ARG A 744 -11.61 3.89 26.57
C ARG A 744 -12.37 3.66 25.27
N SER A 745 -11.66 3.66 24.13
CA SER A 745 -12.31 3.48 22.82
C SER A 745 -12.93 2.09 22.67
N ALA A 746 -12.34 1.05 23.26
CA ALA A 746 -12.91 -0.29 23.25
C ALA A 746 -14.19 -0.35 24.11
N CYS A 747 -14.18 0.24 25.31
CA CYS A 747 -15.35 0.30 26.18
C CYS A 747 -16.52 1.07 25.54
N LEU A 748 -16.27 2.24 24.94
CA LEU A 748 -17.32 3.01 24.25
C LEU A 748 -17.91 2.27 23.04
N ASN A 749 -17.10 1.53 22.28
CA ASN A 749 -17.59 0.67 21.21
C ASN A 749 -18.43 -0.52 21.74
N PHE A 750 -18.06 -1.10 22.89
CA PHE A 750 -18.84 -2.15 23.53
C PHE A 750 -20.20 -1.64 24.02
N ILE A 751 -20.25 -0.45 24.65
CA ILE A 751 -21.48 0.20 25.09
C ILE A 751 -22.39 0.58 23.91
N PHE A 752 -21.80 1.03 22.79
CA PHE A 752 -22.56 1.30 21.56
C PHE A 752 -23.25 0.06 20.98
N LEU A 753 -22.62 -1.11 21.10
CA LEU A 753 -23.20 -2.39 20.68
C LEU A 753 -24.22 -2.95 21.69
N ASN A 754 -24.01 -2.70 22.98
CA ASN A 754 -24.80 -3.23 24.10
C ASN A 754 -25.46 -2.08 24.90
N PRO A 755 -26.46 -1.38 24.33
CA PRO A 755 -26.99 -0.12 24.88
C PRO A 755 -27.87 -0.28 26.14
N ASP A 756 -27.99 -1.50 26.65
CA ASP A 756 -28.77 -1.85 27.85
C ASP A 756 -27.91 -1.73 29.13
N ILE A 757 -26.58 -1.57 28.99
CA ILE A 757 -25.64 -1.30 30.10
C ILE A 757 -26.00 -0.01 30.87
N ILE A 758 -26.68 0.95 30.25
CA ILE A 758 -27.18 2.18 30.89
C ILE A 758 -28.17 1.87 32.01
N ASP A 759 -28.90 0.76 31.95
CA ASP A 759 -29.91 0.37 32.94
C ASP A 759 -29.29 -0.36 34.16
N SER A 760 -27.96 -0.30 34.34
CA SER A 760 -27.22 -0.90 35.47
C SER A 760 -26.91 0.10 36.59
N ASP A 761 -26.95 -0.36 37.85
CA ASP A 761 -26.67 0.49 39.02
C ASP A 761 -25.27 1.14 38.96
N LEU A 762 -24.28 0.44 38.40
CA LEU A 762 -22.90 0.91 38.21
C LEU A 762 -22.78 2.12 37.26
N PHE A 763 -23.81 2.40 36.45
CA PHE A 763 -23.83 3.60 35.61
C PHE A 763 -23.99 4.89 36.43
N GLU A 764 -24.72 4.86 37.56
CA GLU A 764 -24.90 6.03 38.42
C GLU A 764 -23.60 6.45 39.14
N GLU A 765 -22.64 5.53 39.30
CA GLU A 765 -21.34 5.79 39.93
C GLU A 765 -20.32 6.49 39.02
N LEU A 766 -20.59 6.57 37.71
CA LEU A 766 -19.68 7.18 36.74
C LEU A 766 -19.58 8.71 36.86
N PRO A 767 -18.42 9.31 36.53
CA PRO A 767 -18.28 10.75 36.32
C PRO A 767 -19.33 11.31 35.35
N GLN A 768 -19.93 12.45 35.68
CA GLN A 768 -21.03 13.07 34.92
C GLN A 768 -20.68 13.38 33.45
N ASN A 769 -19.39 13.62 33.15
CA ASN A 769 -18.90 13.76 31.78
C ASN A 769 -19.03 12.46 30.96
N LEU A 770 -18.73 11.31 31.57
CA LEU A 770 -18.86 10.00 30.93
C LEU A 770 -20.33 9.60 30.79
N GLN A 771 -21.16 9.83 31.82
CA GLN A 771 -22.61 9.59 31.74
C GLN A 771 -23.24 10.34 30.55
N ALA A 772 -22.90 11.62 30.37
CA ALA A 772 -23.39 12.42 29.25
C ALA A 772 -22.92 11.89 27.88
N GLU A 773 -21.62 11.56 27.74
CA GLU A 773 -21.04 10.99 26.51
C GLU A 773 -21.71 9.67 26.12
N ILE A 774 -21.98 8.80 27.10
CA ILE A 774 -22.68 7.51 26.90
C ILE A 774 -24.15 7.73 26.52
N TYR A 775 -24.85 8.66 27.16
CA TYR A 775 -26.24 8.98 26.80
C TYR A 775 -26.36 9.46 25.36
N ASP A 776 -25.51 10.39 24.92
CA ASP A 776 -25.52 10.88 23.53
C ASP A 776 -25.20 9.76 22.52
N LEU A 777 -24.23 8.88 22.83
CA LEU A 777 -23.92 7.70 22.02
C LEU A 777 -25.12 6.75 21.86
N VAL A 778 -25.82 6.42 22.95
CA VAL A 778 -26.95 5.47 22.92
C VAL A 778 -28.24 6.10 22.37
N ILE A 779 -28.42 7.41 22.52
CA ILE A 779 -29.50 8.16 21.83
C ILE A 779 -29.33 8.07 20.30
N TRP A 780 -28.09 8.10 19.80
CA TRP A 780 -27.82 7.90 18.37
C TRP A 780 -27.96 6.43 17.94
N ALA A 781 -27.66 5.48 18.83
CA ALA A 781 -27.75 4.03 18.54
C ALA A 781 -29.19 3.48 18.47
N LYS A 782 -30.16 4.03 19.21
CA LYS A 782 -31.55 3.51 19.29
C LYS A 782 -32.42 4.04 18.13
N PRO A 783 -32.74 3.25 17.07
CA PRO A 783 -33.60 3.72 15.97
C PRO A 783 -35.03 3.98 16.46
N ARG A 784 -35.65 5.06 15.95
CA ARG A 784 -37.00 5.52 16.36
C ARG A 784 -38.10 4.48 16.09
N LYS A 785 -38.38 3.62 17.08
CA LYS A 785 -39.59 2.79 17.15
C LYS A 785 -40.81 3.67 17.50
N SER A 786 -41.42 4.30 16.50
CA SER A 786 -42.63 5.12 16.66
C SER A 786 -43.82 4.27 17.16
N GLN A 787 -44.38 4.62 18.32
CA GLN A 787 -45.42 3.85 18.99
C GLN A 787 -46.86 4.14 18.50
N THR A 788 -47.69 3.12 18.65
CA THR A 788 -49.10 2.94 18.26
C THR A 788 -50.11 3.92 18.88
N THR A 789 -51.15 4.32 18.13
CA THR A 789 -52.60 4.45 18.47
C THR A 789 -53.32 5.31 17.40
N GLU A 790 -54.60 5.15 17.02
CA GLU A 790 -55.67 4.19 17.39
C GLU A 790 -56.75 4.04 16.26
N LYS A 791 -57.48 2.90 16.24
CA LYS A 791 -58.88 2.69 15.77
C LYS A 791 -59.38 3.20 14.38
N LEU A 792 -59.71 2.28 13.44
CA LEU A 792 -61.11 1.88 13.08
C LEU A 792 -61.26 0.96 11.83
N LEU A 793 -61.98 -0.16 12.00
CA LEU A 793 -62.81 -0.94 11.02
C LEU A 793 -62.13 -1.82 9.91
N PRO A 794 -62.82 -2.88 9.40
CA PRO A 794 -62.13 -4.12 8.99
C PRO A 794 -62.57 -4.87 7.69
N PHE A 795 -61.65 -5.69 7.14
CA PHE A 795 -61.87 -6.87 6.24
C PHE A 795 -62.51 -6.63 4.85
N PRO A 796 -62.51 -7.59 3.89
CA PRO A 796 -62.05 -9.00 3.95
C PRO A 796 -61.09 -9.50 2.82
N GLU A 797 -60.71 -10.79 2.97
CA GLU A 797 -60.44 -11.81 1.92
C GLU A 797 -59.14 -11.84 1.07
N CYS A 798 -58.53 -13.04 1.05
CA CYS A 798 -57.45 -13.52 0.16
C CYS A 798 -58.07 -14.36 -0.98
N PRO A 799 -57.34 -14.77 -2.05
CA PRO A 799 -56.44 -15.94 -1.91
C PRO A 799 -55.17 -15.96 -2.80
N SER A 800 -54.31 -16.95 -2.52
CA SER A 800 -53.24 -17.52 -3.37
C SER A 800 -53.84 -18.51 -4.41
N PRO A 801 -53.11 -19.33 -5.23
CA PRO A 801 -51.69 -19.76 -5.26
C PRO A 801 -51.01 -19.44 -6.64
N GLU A 802 -49.97 -20.07 -7.23
CA GLU A 802 -49.31 -21.40 -7.16
C GLU A 802 -47.78 -21.38 -7.43
N THR A 803 -47.15 -22.53 -7.15
CA THR A 803 -45.83 -23.05 -7.62
C THR A 803 -46.07 -24.50 -8.11
N PRO A 804 -45.22 -25.19 -8.92
CA PRO A 804 -43.78 -25.03 -9.15
C PRO A 804 -43.46 -24.85 -10.68
N THR A 805 -42.45 -25.37 -11.41
CA THR A 805 -41.49 -26.50 -11.28
C THR A 805 -40.24 -26.32 -12.15
N SER A 806 -39.24 -27.18 -11.96
CA SER A 806 -37.97 -27.28 -12.70
C SER A 806 -38.09 -27.96 -14.09
N VAL A 807 -37.15 -27.67 -15.01
CA VAL A 807 -36.12 -28.61 -15.54
C VAL A 807 -35.05 -27.87 -16.36
N SER A 808 -33.97 -28.57 -16.74
CA SER A 808 -32.70 -28.03 -17.28
C SER A 808 -32.47 -28.24 -18.79
N SER A 809 -31.74 -27.31 -19.42
CA SER A 809 -30.89 -27.50 -20.62
C SER A 809 -30.05 -26.21 -20.84
N SER A 810 -28.73 -26.17 -20.60
CA SER A 810 -27.60 -26.79 -21.33
C SER A 810 -27.14 -26.02 -22.59
N LEU A 811 -25.99 -25.34 -22.48
CA LEU A 811 -25.02 -25.04 -23.55
C LEU A 811 -25.59 -24.42 -24.85
N ALA A 812 -26.11 -23.21 -24.72
CA ALA A 812 -26.05 -22.17 -25.76
C ALA A 812 -25.44 -20.88 -25.15
N ASP A 813 -25.37 -19.81 -25.93
CA ASP A 813 -25.13 -18.42 -25.46
C ASP A 813 -23.76 -18.12 -24.81
N ILE A 814 -22.68 -18.43 -25.55
CA ILE A 814 -21.32 -17.88 -25.30
C ILE A 814 -20.91 -16.82 -26.37
N GLU A 815 -21.78 -16.53 -27.36
CA GLU A 815 -21.48 -15.61 -28.47
C GLU A 815 -22.40 -14.35 -28.56
N GLU A 816 -22.89 -13.82 -27.44
CA GLU A 816 -23.52 -12.47 -27.43
C GLU A 816 -23.08 -11.55 -26.27
N MET A 817 -21.78 -11.27 -26.17
CA MET A 817 -21.28 -10.18 -25.29
C MET A 817 -20.14 -9.33 -25.91
N ALA A 818 -20.00 -9.35 -27.24
CA ALA A 818 -18.94 -8.63 -27.98
C ALA A 818 -19.47 -7.76 -29.15
N SER A 819 -20.79 -7.66 -29.31
CA SER A 819 -21.45 -7.14 -30.53
C SER A 819 -22.28 -5.85 -30.33
N ASN A 820 -22.56 -5.43 -29.09
CA ASN A 820 -23.44 -4.28 -28.80
C ASN A 820 -22.68 -2.97 -28.49
N ILE A 821 -21.80 -2.56 -29.42
CA ILE A 821 -21.44 -1.14 -29.60
C ILE A 821 -21.70 -0.75 -31.05
N HIS A 822 -22.96 -0.43 -31.35
CA HIS A 822 -23.34 0.35 -32.52
C HIS A 822 -24.30 1.46 -32.09
N ILE A 823 -23.75 2.67 -31.94
CA ILE A 823 -24.54 3.90 -31.78
C ILE A 823 -25.20 4.16 -33.14
N ASN A 824 -26.44 3.70 -33.31
CA ASN A 824 -27.19 3.96 -34.53
C ASN A 824 -28.05 5.21 -34.33
N SER A 825 -27.56 6.33 -34.83
CA SER A 825 -28.23 7.63 -34.81
C SER A 825 -29.61 7.56 -35.47
N ARG A 826 -30.65 8.10 -34.81
CA ARG A 826 -31.94 8.34 -35.47
C ARG A 826 -32.65 9.56 -34.89
N GLU A 827 -33.08 10.43 -35.79
CA GLU A 827 -33.86 11.64 -35.50
C GLU A 827 -35.31 11.27 -35.16
N VAL A 828 -35.94 12.01 -34.23
CA VAL A 828 -37.40 12.09 -34.07
C VAL A 828 -37.77 13.55 -33.79
N GLU A 829 -38.90 13.97 -34.34
CA GLU A 829 -39.37 15.36 -34.36
C GLU A 829 -40.08 15.78 -33.05
N ALA A 830 -40.41 17.07 -32.94
CA ALA A 830 -41.03 17.65 -31.75
C ALA A 830 -42.56 17.44 -31.68
N SER A 831 -43.08 17.21 -30.47
CA SER A 831 -44.48 17.47 -30.11
C SER A 831 -44.62 17.68 -28.60
N ASP A 832 -45.41 18.66 -28.17
CA ASP A 832 -45.59 19.05 -26.77
C ASP A 832 -46.42 18.05 -25.94
N SER A 833 -46.11 17.88 -24.66
CA SER A 833 -47.01 18.21 -23.53
C SER A 833 -46.41 17.84 -22.16
N SER A 834 -47.01 18.36 -21.09
CA SER A 834 -46.41 18.47 -19.75
C SER A 834 -46.78 17.37 -18.75
N SER A 835 -45.81 16.91 -17.96
CA SER A 835 -45.93 16.85 -16.48
C SER A 835 -44.53 16.76 -15.84
N LEU A 836 -44.33 17.43 -14.70
CA LEU A 836 -43.13 17.28 -13.87
C LEU A 836 -43.45 16.41 -12.65
N GLU A 837 -42.53 15.52 -12.30
CA GLU A 837 -42.22 15.18 -10.92
C GLU A 837 -40.69 15.25 -10.74
N GLU A 838 -40.22 15.82 -9.64
CA GLU A 838 -38.79 16.16 -9.43
C GLU A 838 -38.04 15.09 -8.62
N LEU A 839 -36.74 14.93 -8.93
CA LEU A 839 -35.81 14.12 -8.14
C LEU A 839 -35.01 15.00 -7.15
N PRO A 840 -34.67 14.50 -5.95
CA PRO A 840 -34.27 15.32 -4.80
C PRO A 840 -32.78 15.75 -4.82
N LEU A 841 -32.34 16.41 -5.89
CA LEU A 841 -31.01 17.02 -6.00
C LEU A 841 -31.04 18.53 -6.37
N THR A 842 -32.20 19.07 -6.75
CA THR A 842 -32.37 20.50 -7.08
C THR A 842 -32.60 21.39 -5.85
N GLN A 843 -33.12 20.82 -4.77
CA GLN A 843 -33.69 21.58 -3.64
C GLN A 843 -32.62 22.31 -2.81
N ASP A 844 -31.47 21.69 -2.52
CA ASP A 844 -30.40 22.31 -1.77
C ASP A 844 -29.67 23.41 -2.57
N SER A 845 -29.57 23.29 -3.89
CA SER A 845 -29.01 24.36 -4.74
C SER A 845 -29.88 25.63 -4.69
N ALA A 846 -31.21 25.49 -4.72
CA ALA A 846 -32.13 26.61 -4.59
C ALA A 846 -32.10 27.23 -3.17
N ARG A 847 -31.88 26.40 -2.14
CA ARG A 847 -31.72 26.84 -0.74
C ARG A 847 -30.39 27.59 -0.51
N LEU A 848 -29.29 27.10 -1.11
CA LEU A 848 -27.97 27.74 -1.09
C LEU A 848 -28.03 29.16 -1.68
N GLU A 849 -28.49 29.32 -2.92
CA GLU A 849 -28.60 30.63 -3.58
C GLU A 849 -29.49 31.60 -2.80
N ARG A 850 -30.60 31.12 -2.21
CA ARG A 850 -31.48 31.96 -1.40
C ARG A 850 -30.80 32.49 -0.13
N CYS A 851 -29.94 31.68 0.51
CA CYS A 851 -29.17 32.12 1.67
C CYS A 851 -28.01 33.03 1.27
N LEU A 852 -27.34 32.76 0.14
CA LEU A 852 -26.27 33.61 -0.40
C LEU A 852 -26.76 35.03 -0.71
N VAL A 853 -27.93 35.18 -1.36
CA VAL A 853 -28.53 36.49 -1.62
C VAL A 853 -28.83 37.25 -0.33
N LEU A 854 -29.46 36.58 0.65
CA LEU A 854 -29.83 37.21 1.93
C LEU A 854 -28.62 37.58 2.80
N LEU A 855 -27.52 36.82 2.74
CA LEU A 855 -26.26 37.21 3.38
C LEU A 855 -25.58 38.37 2.66
N ARG A 856 -25.64 38.43 1.33
CA ARG A 856 -25.03 39.49 0.53
C ARG A 856 -25.75 40.84 0.69
N ASP A 857 -27.07 40.83 0.91
CA ASP A 857 -27.85 42.02 1.28
C ASP A 857 -27.46 42.59 2.66
N ILE A 858 -26.91 41.76 3.56
CA ILE A 858 -26.56 42.14 4.95
C ILE A 858 -25.07 42.48 5.11
N ILE A 859 -24.18 41.70 4.48
CA ILE A 859 -22.72 41.85 4.57
C ILE A 859 -22.17 42.80 3.48
N GLY A 860 -22.88 42.92 2.34
CA GLY A 860 -22.49 43.75 1.20
C GLY A 860 -21.70 43.01 0.13
N GLU A 861 -21.63 43.60 -1.08
CA GLU A 861 -21.11 42.90 -2.27
C GLU A 861 -19.60 42.64 -2.31
N GLN A 862 -18.81 43.17 -1.37
CA GLN A 862 -17.33 43.13 -1.41
C GLN A 862 -16.73 41.76 -1.05
N VAL A 863 -17.49 40.86 -0.42
CA VAL A 863 -17.04 39.50 -0.07
C VAL A 863 -17.17 38.56 -1.27
N SER A 864 -16.24 37.61 -1.43
CA SER A 864 -16.32 36.66 -2.53
C SER A 864 -17.48 35.67 -2.35
N ARG A 865 -18.03 35.17 -3.46
CA ARG A 865 -19.07 34.13 -3.43
C ARG A 865 -18.53 32.81 -2.86
N GLU A 866 -17.23 32.55 -2.95
CA GLU A 866 -16.60 31.33 -2.44
C GLU A 866 -16.54 31.33 -0.91
N GLU A 867 -16.15 32.44 -0.29
CA GLU A 867 -16.19 32.62 1.17
C GLU A 867 -17.63 32.53 1.70
N LEU A 868 -18.59 33.21 1.04
CA LEU A 868 -20.01 33.14 1.44
C LEU A 868 -20.59 31.73 1.29
N VAL A 869 -20.21 30.96 0.25
CA VAL A 869 -20.60 29.55 0.12
C VAL A 869 -20.04 28.72 1.28
N GLN A 870 -18.76 28.88 1.63
CA GLN A 870 -18.15 28.15 2.75
C GLN A 870 -18.84 28.46 4.09
N VAL A 871 -19.13 29.73 4.37
CA VAL A 871 -19.84 30.14 5.59
C VAL A 871 -21.29 29.62 5.61
N VAL A 872 -22.01 29.61 4.49
CA VAL A 872 -23.37 29.05 4.42
C VAL A 872 -23.39 27.54 4.62
N LEU A 873 -22.43 26.81 4.05
CA LEU A 873 -22.32 25.36 4.21
C LEU A 873 -21.90 24.98 5.65
N ALA A 874 -20.96 25.71 6.26
CA ALA A 874 -20.57 25.53 7.66
C ALA A 874 -21.69 25.90 8.67
N ALA A 875 -22.73 26.61 8.21
CA ALA A 875 -23.87 27.05 9.01
C ALA A 875 -25.17 26.25 8.76
N ASP A 876 -25.12 25.12 8.04
CA ASP A 876 -26.29 24.30 7.67
C ASP A 876 -27.41 25.08 6.96
N TYR A 877 -27.03 26.10 6.17
CA TYR A 877 -27.92 27.05 5.52
C TYR A 877 -28.76 27.94 6.47
N ASP A 878 -28.37 28.10 7.74
CA ASP A 878 -28.99 29.09 8.65
C ASP A 878 -28.26 30.45 8.56
N ILE A 879 -29.02 31.50 8.22
CA ILE A 879 -28.49 32.86 8.00
C ILE A 879 -27.99 33.51 9.31
N ASN A 880 -28.63 33.26 10.45
CA ASN A 880 -28.21 33.83 11.73
C ASN A 880 -26.91 33.17 12.22
N ARG A 881 -26.80 31.85 12.03
CA ARG A 881 -25.57 31.10 12.33
C ARG A 881 -24.44 31.50 11.39
N ALA A 882 -24.71 31.70 10.11
CA ALA A 882 -23.75 32.21 9.12
C ALA A 882 -23.26 33.64 9.45
N LEU A 883 -24.16 34.55 9.85
CA LEU A 883 -23.78 35.90 10.28
C LEU A 883 -22.91 35.87 11.55
N ASN A 884 -23.25 35.03 12.52
CA ASN A 884 -22.43 34.86 13.73
C ASN A 884 -21.04 34.33 13.39
N PHE A 885 -20.92 33.31 12.53
CA PHE A 885 -19.62 32.81 12.05
C PHE A 885 -18.82 33.91 11.34
N TYR A 886 -19.44 34.66 10.44
CA TYR A 886 -18.78 35.72 9.68
C TYR A 886 -18.25 36.87 10.57
N TYR A 887 -18.98 37.24 11.62
CA TYR A 887 -18.55 38.29 12.56
C TYR A 887 -17.74 37.77 13.77
N SER A 888 -17.52 36.46 13.88
CA SER A 888 -16.63 35.85 14.87
C SER A 888 -15.27 35.41 14.31
N SER A 889 -15.04 35.63 13.00
CA SER A 889 -13.82 35.28 12.25
C SER A 889 -12.96 36.52 11.98
#